data_AF-A0A812NVT8-F1
#
_entry.id   AF-A0A812NVT8-F1
#
_cell.length_a   1.000
_cell.length_b   1.000
_cell.length_c   1.000
_cell.angle_alpha   90.00
_cell.angle_beta   90.00
_cell.angle_gamma   90.00
#
_symmetry.space_group_name_H-M   'P 1'
#
loop_
_entity.id
_entity.type
_entity.pdbx_description
1 polymer ?
#
loop_
_entity_poly.entity_id
_entity_poly.type
_entity_poly.pdbx_seq_one_letter_code
_entity_poly.pdbx_strand_id
1 'polypeptide(L)'
;MVDRKLKRTDDVDCLSCLRWLAPRLPLRSGDRSPCPDASPQSWGLPPEIDEVPSKERPRVGSWASPVPSFAAPWQTWQMPDPSAKPAQIALQSLDIKLNIETEWTEHSISKSVATAQPRRLQEIGWLPAAGAGAGRYSPQPGFMLEQILASPGNLPPHEARRDRVMGDVERALAELPQYTSTNERIAKCPRRLLTERGIAGQRLRRGILKGSTIAFITTGYEGKRFIYEKAHALGVRSILVDSADSWSRQLVDEGIAVKFLPIDMSQSSDQVLQFLIRAIRDLEKDPSIGKVDGVATFAELSVPLTARLAEALGVPGPAPESTDQARDKFKTRMALAHHGLPTPPVCEILSEADIEQAIRTVGFPAVLKPVSGAASVGVKKVENEAELRSAYSARHHELGSMVISSGAIIKDDGQQGAAVGASAVIGARFVLESYLDGEEVDVDVVMSDGEWQYAAVSDNGPTLEPYFNETWAVSPSLLPREKQLALRELAVSSVKALGFQDGIFHVELKYTSQHGAQLIEVNARMGGGPVYSTNLKTWGVDLVEETLFCVAGIPSRPAATRKPMECIANADVNALRSGRLADLSFMKPLLDREGVVSHNCHVREGEEVVGPQDGLPTWLVEVVVSKPTPREALDFLLKLEAEIQKLVRLS
;
A
#
# COMPACT_ATOMS: atom_id res chain seq x y z
N MET A 1 -7.66 11.88 -79.04
CA MET A 1 -6.20 11.84 -78.78
C MET A 1 -6.06 11.38 -77.33
N VAL A 2 -5.59 10.16 -77.06
CA VAL A 2 -4.17 9.72 -77.09
C VAL A 2 -3.43 10.33 -75.88
N ASP A 3 -2.97 9.59 -74.86
CA ASP A 3 -3.00 8.12 -74.69
C ASP A 3 -3.07 7.62 -73.21
N ARG A 4 -3.36 6.31 -73.10
CA ARG A 4 -3.06 5.29 -72.05
C ARG A 4 -2.01 5.61 -70.95
N LYS A 5 -1.94 4.95 -69.77
CA LYS A 5 -2.60 3.76 -69.15
C LYS A 5 -2.94 4.11 -67.68
N LEU A 6 -3.88 3.54 -66.93
CA LEU A 6 -4.78 2.37 -67.07
C LEU A 6 -4.17 0.96 -66.87
N LYS A 7 -3.98 0.56 -65.60
CA LYS A 7 -4.50 -0.69 -64.99
C LYS A 7 -4.50 -0.51 -63.45
N ARG A 8 -5.56 -0.70 -62.64
CA ARG A 8 -6.80 -1.55 -62.66
C ARG A 8 -6.59 -3.03 -62.30
N THR A 9 -7.45 -3.63 -61.46
CA THR A 9 -8.36 -3.01 -60.44
C THR A 9 -8.20 -3.74 -59.09
N ASP A 10 -9.10 -4.43 -58.39
CA ASP A 10 -10.54 -4.72 -58.49
C ASP A 10 -11.03 -5.16 -57.08
N ASP A 11 -12.11 -4.69 -56.45
CA ASP A 11 -12.96 -3.46 -56.51
C ASP A 11 -13.68 -3.38 -55.10
N VAL A 12 -14.65 -2.53 -54.69
CA VAL A 12 -15.68 -1.70 -55.34
C VAL A 12 -16.14 -0.52 -54.41
N ASP A 13 -17.25 0.13 -54.77
CA ASP A 13 -17.90 1.37 -54.27
C ASP A 13 -18.77 1.31 -52.97
N CYS A 14 -19.45 2.38 -52.50
CA CYS A 14 -19.26 3.86 -52.42
C CYS A 14 -20.58 4.56 -51.96
N LEU A 15 -20.54 5.89 -51.72
CA LEU A 15 -21.68 6.85 -51.58
C LEU A 15 -22.55 6.71 -50.31
N SER A 16 -23.21 7.76 -49.78
CA SER A 16 -23.45 9.14 -50.26
C SER A 16 -23.31 10.20 -49.13
N CYS A 17 -23.59 11.49 -49.40
CA CYS A 17 -23.20 12.61 -48.53
C CYS A 17 -24.13 13.86 -48.63
N LEU A 18 -23.97 14.82 -47.70
CA LEU A 18 -24.32 16.27 -47.74
C LEU A 18 -25.66 16.81 -47.13
N ARG A 19 -25.51 17.76 -46.17
CA ARG A 19 -26.23 19.08 -46.01
C ARG A 19 -27.73 19.07 -45.58
N TRP A 20 -28.34 20.14 -45.01
CA TRP A 20 -27.90 21.46 -44.49
C TRP A 20 -28.92 22.09 -43.48
N LEU A 21 -28.46 23.10 -42.71
CA LEU A 21 -29.23 24.20 -42.05
C LEU A 21 -30.25 23.94 -40.92
N ALA A 22 -30.45 25.01 -40.13
CA ALA A 22 -31.48 25.29 -39.12
C ALA A 22 -32.09 26.69 -39.43
N PRO A 23 -32.93 27.37 -38.61
CA PRO A 23 -33.64 26.98 -37.37
C PRO A 23 -35.17 27.35 -37.40
N ARG A 24 -35.93 27.09 -36.31
CA ARG A 24 -37.10 27.91 -35.89
C ARG A 24 -37.63 27.59 -34.47
N LEU A 25 -37.86 28.64 -33.70
CA LEU A 25 -38.81 28.77 -32.56
C LEU A 25 -40.18 29.27 -33.11
N PRO A 26 -41.30 29.46 -32.36
CA PRO A 26 -41.36 29.73 -30.90
C PRO A 26 -42.62 29.33 -30.05
N LEU A 27 -42.47 29.48 -28.72
CA LEU A 27 -43.40 30.11 -27.73
C LEU A 27 -44.70 29.45 -27.20
N ARG A 28 -44.96 29.81 -25.91
CA ARG A 28 -46.22 29.88 -25.12
C ARG A 28 -46.82 28.59 -24.50
N SER A 29 -47.56 28.65 -23.38
CA SER A 29 -47.40 29.40 -22.09
C SER A 29 -48.58 29.16 -21.12
N GLY A 30 -48.30 28.98 -19.81
CA GLY A 30 -49.24 29.20 -18.69
C GLY A 30 -50.00 27.96 -18.19
N ASP A 31 -50.60 27.95 -17.00
CA ASP A 31 -50.51 28.88 -15.83
C ASP A 31 -51.20 28.20 -14.60
N ARG A 32 -50.89 28.64 -13.37
CA ARG A 32 -51.61 28.46 -12.08
C ARG A 32 -51.58 27.12 -11.29
N SER A 33 -51.16 27.29 -10.03
CA SER A 33 -51.35 26.47 -8.82
C SER A 33 -52.80 26.64 -8.24
N PRO A 34 -53.21 26.11 -7.04
CA PRO A 34 -52.41 25.66 -5.88
C PRO A 34 -52.84 24.33 -5.20
N CYS A 35 -52.19 24.06 -4.05
CA CYS A 35 -52.42 22.97 -3.08
C CYS A 35 -53.72 23.18 -2.25
N PRO A 36 -54.20 22.22 -1.40
CA PRO A 36 -53.48 21.85 -0.15
C PRO A 36 -53.54 20.37 0.31
N ASP A 37 -52.65 20.07 1.27
CA ASP A 37 -52.69 19.12 2.38
C ASP A 37 -53.77 18.01 2.47
N ALA A 38 -53.31 16.76 2.67
CA ALA A 38 -53.62 15.98 3.87
C ALA A 38 -52.73 14.72 4.03
N SER A 39 -52.32 14.45 5.27
CA SER A 39 -51.84 13.15 5.76
C SER A 39 -52.31 12.98 7.22
N PRO A 40 -52.12 11.84 7.90
CA PRO A 40 -51.85 10.48 7.42
C PRO A 40 -52.91 9.47 7.94
N GLN A 41 -52.94 8.23 7.41
CA GLN A 41 -53.42 7.08 8.21
C GLN A 41 -52.87 5.73 7.70
N SER A 42 -52.91 4.74 8.60
CA SER A 42 -52.22 3.44 8.53
C SER A 42 -53.16 2.29 8.10
N TRP A 43 -52.73 1.04 8.34
CA TRP A 43 -53.43 -0.23 8.06
C TRP A 43 -53.51 -0.60 6.55
N GLY A 44 -53.17 -1.81 6.10
CA GLY A 44 -52.59 -2.99 6.76
C GLY A 44 -52.30 -4.12 5.74
N LEU A 45 -51.52 -5.13 6.12
CA LEU A 45 -51.24 -6.34 5.33
C LEU A 45 -51.96 -7.57 5.95
N PRO A 46 -52.16 -8.68 5.21
CA PRO A 46 -52.49 -8.84 3.78
C PRO A 46 -53.85 -9.58 3.63
N PRO A 47 -54.15 -10.23 2.49
CA PRO A 47 -54.05 -11.70 2.50
C PRO A 47 -53.39 -12.30 1.24
N GLU A 48 -53.15 -13.60 1.26
CA GLU A 48 -52.41 -14.36 0.24
C GLU A 48 -53.27 -14.96 -0.88
N ILE A 49 -52.67 -15.03 -2.07
CA ILE A 49 -52.69 -16.12 -3.07
C ILE A 49 -54.04 -16.76 -3.46
N ASP A 50 -54.39 -16.68 -4.75
CA ASP A 50 -54.72 -17.90 -5.53
C ASP A 50 -54.41 -17.75 -7.03
N GLU A 51 -54.46 -18.87 -7.77
CA GLU A 51 -53.76 -19.10 -9.06
C GLU A 51 -54.21 -18.27 -10.30
N VAL A 52 -53.28 -18.09 -11.26
CA VAL A 52 -53.57 -17.65 -12.65
C VAL A 52 -52.81 -18.51 -13.67
N PRO A 53 -53.48 -19.11 -14.68
CA PRO A 53 -52.83 -20.02 -15.65
C PRO A 53 -52.11 -19.30 -16.80
N SER A 54 -51.18 -20.03 -17.42
CA SER A 54 -50.25 -19.55 -18.46
C SER A 54 -50.86 -19.22 -19.83
N LYS A 55 -50.33 -18.19 -20.52
CA LYS A 55 -49.88 -18.29 -21.94
C LYS A 55 -49.06 -17.10 -22.48
N GLU A 56 -47.96 -17.45 -23.15
CA GLU A 56 -47.26 -16.73 -24.23
C GLU A 56 -46.55 -15.37 -23.95
N ARG A 57 -45.61 -14.99 -24.85
CA ARG A 57 -44.56 -13.95 -24.67
C ARG A 57 -44.63 -12.90 -25.80
N PRO A 58 -43.95 -11.74 -25.65
CA PRO A 58 -42.80 -11.53 -26.56
C PRO A 58 -41.57 -10.77 -25.99
N ARG A 59 -40.40 -11.35 -26.29
CA ARG A 59 -39.12 -10.73 -26.71
C ARG A 59 -38.59 -9.47 -26.00
N VAL A 60 -37.49 -9.65 -25.27
CA VAL A 60 -36.49 -8.60 -24.97
C VAL A 60 -35.67 -8.28 -26.22
N GLY A 61 -35.28 -7.01 -26.42
CA GLY A 61 -34.31 -6.58 -27.43
C GLY A 61 -33.08 -5.94 -26.76
N SER A 62 -31.88 -6.34 -27.18
CA SER A 62 -30.60 -5.88 -26.64
C SER A 62 -29.83 -5.01 -27.62
N TRP A 63 -28.94 -4.17 -27.09
CA TRP A 63 -27.76 -3.68 -27.80
C TRP A 63 -26.55 -3.78 -26.88
N ALA A 64 -25.66 -4.71 -27.19
CA ALA A 64 -24.42 -4.96 -26.47
C ALA A 64 -23.31 -5.33 -27.48
N SER A 65 -22.11 -4.78 -27.29
CA SER A 65 -20.88 -5.19 -27.98
C SER A 65 -19.66 -4.49 -27.34
N PRO A 66 -18.50 -5.15 -27.24
CA PRO A 66 -18.32 -6.59 -27.08
C PRO A 66 -17.31 -6.94 -25.97
N VAL A 67 -17.66 -7.89 -25.10
CA VAL A 67 -16.67 -8.57 -24.23
C VAL A 67 -16.18 -9.82 -24.98
N PRO A 68 -14.86 -10.07 -25.12
CA PRO A 68 -14.35 -11.30 -25.72
C PRO A 68 -14.65 -12.52 -24.83
N SER A 69 -15.44 -13.47 -25.32
CA SER A 69 -15.71 -14.72 -24.60
C SER A 69 -14.65 -15.79 -24.90
N PHE A 70 -13.76 -16.04 -23.94
CA PHE A 70 -12.85 -17.20 -23.98
C PHE A 70 -13.57 -18.48 -23.52
N ALA A 71 -14.39 -19.02 -24.43
CA ALA A 71 -15.01 -20.35 -24.30
C ALA A 71 -14.40 -21.32 -25.33
N ALA A 72 -13.10 -21.57 -25.22
CA ALA A 72 -12.45 -22.66 -25.93
C ALA A 72 -12.64 -23.97 -25.14
N PRO A 73 -12.93 -25.12 -25.79
CA PRO A 73 -12.96 -26.40 -25.08
C PRO A 73 -11.55 -26.77 -24.60
N TRP A 74 -11.46 -27.38 -23.41
CA TRP A 74 -10.21 -27.80 -22.78
C TRP A 74 -9.48 -28.84 -23.65
N GLN A 75 -8.54 -28.38 -24.48
CA GLN A 75 -7.52 -29.25 -25.06
C GLN A 75 -6.52 -29.63 -23.98
N THR A 76 -6.25 -30.93 -23.84
CA THR A 76 -5.27 -31.45 -22.90
C THR A 76 -3.88 -30.91 -23.23
N TRP A 77 -3.33 -30.09 -22.34
CA TRP A 77 -1.93 -29.66 -22.42
C TRP A 77 -1.01 -30.89 -22.40
N GLN A 78 -0.31 -31.13 -23.51
CA GLN A 78 0.82 -32.04 -23.52
C GLN A 78 2.07 -31.28 -23.08
N MET A 79 2.82 -31.87 -22.14
CA MET A 79 4.14 -31.35 -21.75
C MET A 79 5.05 -31.26 -22.99
N PRO A 80 5.88 -30.20 -23.13
CA PRO A 80 6.94 -30.19 -24.13
C PRO A 80 7.96 -31.29 -23.83
N ASP A 81 8.51 -31.89 -24.89
CA ASP A 81 9.48 -32.98 -24.80
C ASP A 81 10.77 -32.56 -24.05
N PRO A 82 11.15 -33.21 -22.94
CA PRO A 82 12.33 -32.85 -22.15
C PRO A 82 13.67 -33.10 -22.87
N SER A 83 13.67 -33.69 -24.08
CA SER A 83 14.84 -33.81 -24.95
C SER A 83 15.06 -32.60 -25.89
N ALA A 84 14.12 -31.66 -25.95
CA ALA A 84 14.21 -30.49 -26.82
C ALA A 84 15.31 -29.51 -26.34
N LYS A 85 16.37 -29.35 -27.14
CA LYS A 85 17.44 -28.38 -26.86
C LYS A 85 16.93 -26.94 -27.02
N PRO A 86 17.28 -26.01 -26.12
CA PRO A 86 16.84 -24.62 -26.21
C PRO A 86 17.44 -23.92 -27.43
N ALA A 87 16.63 -23.15 -28.15
CA ALA A 87 17.07 -22.30 -29.24
C ALA A 87 17.85 -21.09 -28.69
N GLN A 88 18.99 -20.75 -29.30
CA GLN A 88 19.74 -19.54 -28.96
C GLN A 88 18.98 -18.30 -29.46
N ILE A 89 18.31 -17.60 -28.55
CA ILE A 89 17.81 -16.25 -28.81
C ILE A 89 18.99 -15.28 -28.66
N ALA A 90 19.34 -14.60 -29.76
CA ALA A 90 20.41 -13.61 -29.75
C ALA A 90 19.95 -12.31 -29.06
N LEU A 91 20.56 -11.99 -27.91
CA LEU A 91 20.38 -10.71 -27.24
C LEU A 91 20.91 -9.57 -28.12
N GLN A 92 20.03 -8.72 -28.64
CA GLN A 92 20.42 -7.41 -29.16
C GLN A 92 20.52 -6.43 -27.98
N SER A 93 21.65 -5.73 -27.89
CA SER A 93 21.98 -4.83 -26.79
C SER A 93 21.18 -3.53 -26.84
N LEU A 94 20.36 -3.28 -25.82
CA LEU A 94 19.75 -1.98 -25.53
C LEU A 94 20.71 -1.11 -24.72
N ASP A 95 21.40 -0.18 -25.38
CA ASP A 95 22.31 0.79 -24.74
C ASP A 95 21.54 1.82 -23.89
N ILE A 96 21.31 1.51 -22.61
CA ILE A 96 20.78 2.47 -21.63
C ILE A 96 21.94 3.33 -21.10
N LYS A 97 22.06 4.56 -21.63
CA LYS A 97 23.04 5.54 -21.14
C LYS A 97 22.65 6.11 -19.77
N LEU A 98 23.22 5.54 -18.72
CA LEU A 98 23.23 6.13 -17.38
C LEU A 98 24.19 7.33 -17.34
N ASN A 99 23.65 8.55 -17.39
CA ASN A 99 24.42 9.74 -17.02
C ASN A 99 24.59 9.78 -15.50
N ILE A 100 25.80 9.50 -15.02
CA ILE A 100 26.19 9.68 -13.61
C ILE A 100 27.13 10.89 -13.56
N GLU A 101 26.65 11.99 -12.98
CA GLU A 101 27.52 13.11 -12.61
C GLU A 101 28.29 12.75 -11.33
N THR A 102 29.61 12.53 -11.45
CA THR A 102 30.50 12.26 -10.32
C THR A 102 31.39 13.47 -10.02
N GLU A 103 31.13 14.11 -8.89
CA GLU A 103 32.14 14.95 -8.23
C GLU A 103 32.91 14.15 -7.16
N TRP A 104 34.15 14.58 -6.93
CA TRP A 104 35.23 13.89 -6.20
C TRP A 104 35.05 14.03 -4.66
N THR A 105 35.80 13.40 -3.75
CA THR A 105 37.19 12.86 -3.75
C THR A 105 37.37 11.60 -2.90
N GLU A 106 38.53 10.95 -3.07
CA GLU A 106 39.00 9.75 -2.34
C GLU A 106 39.40 10.02 -0.87
N HIS A 107 39.56 8.94 -0.08
CA HIS A 107 40.80 8.64 0.66
C HIS A 107 40.89 7.11 0.96
N SER A 108 42.09 6.60 1.29
CA SER A 108 42.47 5.17 1.22
C SER A 108 42.18 4.33 2.48
N ILE A 109 42.38 3.00 2.52
CA ILE A 109 43.69 2.35 2.81
C ILE A 109 43.76 0.84 2.40
N SER A 110 44.85 0.49 1.70
CA SER A 110 45.58 -0.81 1.52
C SER A 110 44.87 -2.19 1.45
N LYS A 111 45.13 -2.91 0.34
CA LYS A 111 45.95 -4.15 0.18
C LYS A 111 45.80 -4.65 -1.29
N SER A 112 46.75 -5.30 -1.96
CA SER A 112 47.99 -5.98 -1.53
C SER A 112 49.15 -5.82 -2.55
N VAL A 113 50.31 -6.43 -2.26
CA VAL A 113 51.59 -6.30 -2.99
C VAL A 113 51.65 -7.13 -4.28
N ALA A 114 52.19 -6.55 -5.35
CA ALA A 114 52.84 -7.29 -6.45
C ALA A 114 54.12 -6.58 -6.90
N THR A 115 55.23 -7.31 -7.01
CA THR A 115 56.59 -6.75 -7.07
C THR A 115 57.09 -6.42 -8.48
N ALA A 116 57.60 -5.20 -8.68
CA ALA A 116 58.63 -4.89 -9.68
C ALA A 116 59.50 -3.70 -9.22
N GLN A 117 60.82 -3.86 -9.21
CA GLN A 117 61.81 -2.77 -9.02
C GLN A 117 62.67 -2.62 -10.31
N PRO A 118 63.70 -1.75 -10.38
CA PRO A 118 63.50 -0.42 -10.94
C PRO A 118 64.48 -0.07 -12.08
N ARG A 119 64.23 1.05 -12.77
CA ARG A 119 65.30 1.78 -13.48
C ARG A 119 65.29 3.26 -13.08
N ARG A 120 66.47 3.87 -13.05
CA ARG A 120 66.73 5.18 -12.45
C ARG A 120 66.42 6.34 -13.40
N LEU A 121 66.16 7.49 -12.79
CA LEU A 121 66.33 8.83 -13.37
C LEU A 121 67.75 9.02 -13.91
N GLN A 122 67.91 9.73 -15.04
CA GLN A 122 68.53 11.07 -15.13
C GLN A 122 68.70 11.52 -16.60
N GLU A 123 69.11 12.79 -16.80
CA GLU A 123 69.44 13.44 -18.10
C GLU A 123 68.21 13.67 -19.04
N ILE A 124 67.98 14.75 -19.79
CA ILE A 124 68.59 16.10 -20.03
C ILE A 124 67.39 17.08 -20.14
N GLY A 125 67.37 18.38 -19.82
CA GLY A 125 68.34 19.36 -19.29
C GLY A 125 67.75 20.80 -19.42
N TRP A 126 68.53 21.86 -19.19
CA TRP A 126 68.12 23.28 -19.44
C TRP A 126 69.06 23.96 -20.45
N LEU A 127 68.49 24.70 -21.43
CA LEU A 127 68.77 26.12 -21.77
C LEU A 127 68.08 26.51 -23.11
N PRO A 128 67.83 27.81 -23.39
CA PRO A 128 66.96 28.24 -24.49
C PRO A 128 67.71 28.64 -25.78
N ALA A 129 66.97 28.67 -26.89
CA ALA A 129 67.38 29.34 -28.13
C ALA A 129 66.77 30.75 -28.20
N ALA A 130 67.58 31.76 -28.52
CA ALA A 130 67.13 33.14 -28.70
C ALA A 130 67.19 33.56 -30.17
N GLY A 131 66.12 34.19 -30.67
CA GLY A 131 66.03 34.77 -32.02
C GLY A 131 64.99 35.89 -32.00
N ALA A 132 65.38 37.09 -32.41
CA ALA A 132 64.59 38.30 -32.14
C ALA A 132 63.38 38.49 -33.07
N GLY A 133 62.24 38.91 -32.51
CA GLY A 133 61.03 39.25 -33.25
C GLY A 133 60.01 40.00 -32.36
N ALA A 134 59.95 41.33 -32.52
CA ALA A 134 59.21 42.31 -31.71
C ALA A 134 57.84 41.88 -31.11
N GLY A 135 57.65 42.11 -29.80
CA GLY A 135 56.34 41.94 -29.14
C GLY A 135 56.36 42.09 -27.61
N ARG A 136 56.51 43.31 -27.07
CA ARG A 136 56.35 43.55 -25.63
C ARG A 136 54.87 43.70 -25.26
N TYR A 137 54.26 42.67 -24.67
CA TYR A 137 53.11 42.83 -23.78
C TYR A 137 53.27 41.93 -22.55
N SER A 138 53.28 42.54 -21.37
CA SER A 138 53.25 41.84 -20.09
C SER A 138 51.87 42.04 -19.46
N PRO A 139 51.07 40.99 -19.22
CA PRO A 139 49.79 41.12 -18.54
C PRO A 139 50.03 41.41 -17.04
N GLN A 140 49.89 42.67 -16.65
CA GLN A 140 49.83 43.09 -15.25
C GLN A 140 48.60 42.47 -14.56
N PRO A 141 48.74 41.66 -13.50
CA PRO A 141 47.61 41.14 -12.75
C PRO A 141 47.03 42.24 -11.84
N GLY A 142 45.82 42.70 -12.13
CA GLY A 142 45.09 43.64 -11.28
C GLY A 142 43.81 44.19 -11.90
N PHE A 143 43.92 44.84 -13.07
CA PHE A 143 42.86 45.77 -13.53
C PHE A 143 41.58 45.12 -14.06
N MET A 144 41.60 43.83 -14.44
CA MET A 144 40.46 43.16 -15.08
C MET A 144 39.47 42.53 -14.10
N LEU A 145 39.86 42.31 -12.83
CA LEU A 145 38.97 41.73 -11.82
C LEU A 145 38.08 42.80 -11.17
N GLU A 146 38.63 43.98 -10.88
CA GLU A 146 37.89 45.06 -10.22
C GLU A 146 36.79 45.65 -11.13
N GLN A 147 36.99 45.74 -12.44
CA GLN A 147 35.93 46.21 -13.36
C GLN A 147 34.75 45.24 -13.49
N ILE A 148 34.95 43.94 -13.26
CA ILE A 148 33.84 42.97 -13.18
C ILE A 148 33.03 43.17 -11.89
N LEU A 149 33.68 43.59 -10.81
CA LEU A 149 33.03 43.88 -9.51
C LEU A 149 32.43 45.30 -9.42
N ALA A 150 32.84 46.23 -10.29
CA ALA A 150 32.45 47.65 -10.25
C ALA A 150 31.24 48.03 -11.14
N SER A 151 30.49 47.06 -11.66
CA SER A 151 29.24 47.35 -12.40
C SER A 151 28.09 47.66 -11.42
N PRO A 152 27.43 48.84 -11.50
CA PRO A 152 26.35 49.19 -10.59
C PRO A 152 25.06 48.40 -10.91
N GLY A 153 24.95 47.21 -10.34
CA GLY A 153 23.84 46.28 -10.56
C GLY A 153 23.70 45.28 -9.41
N ASN A 154 23.12 45.73 -8.29
CA ASN A 154 22.81 44.88 -7.13
C ASN A 154 21.82 43.76 -7.49
N LEU A 155 22.34 42.58 -7.84
CA LEU A 155 21.61 41.33 -7.64
C LEU A 155 22.06 40.74 -6.30
N PRO A 156 21.13 40.39 -5.38
CA PRO A 156 21.49 39.82 -4.08
C PRO A 156 22.34 38.55 -4.21
N PRO A 157 23.15 38.20 -3.17
CA PRO A 157 23.79 36.89 -3.12
C PRO A 157 22.74 35.80 -3.32
N HIS A 158 23.11 34.80 -4.12
CA HIS A 158 22.16 33.88 -4.71
C HIS A 158 21.45 33.04 -3.64
N GLU A 159 20.25 33.47 -3.19
CA GLU A 159 19.40 32.75 -2.21
C GLU A 159 19.47 31.25 -2.46
N ALA A 160 19.72 30.46 -1.42
CA ALA A 160 19.96 29.04 -1.62
C ALA A 160 18.71 28.41 -2.25
N ARG A 161 18.89 27.38 -3.08
CA ARG A 161 17.76 26.78 -3.82
C ARG A 161 16.58 26.43 -2.91
N ARG A 162 16.84 26.03 -1.66
CA ARG A 162 15.82 25.75 -0.63
C ARG A 162 14.98 26.97 -0.28
N ASP A 163 15.60 28.14 -0.09
CA ASP A 163 14.95 29.37 0.34
C ASP A 163 14.03 29.91 -0.75
N ARG A 164 14.50 29.85 -2.01
CA ARG A 164 13.69 30.18 -3.20
C ARG A 164 12.47 29.27 -3.34
N VAL A 165 12.67 27.98 -3.14
CA VAL A 165 11.61 26.96 -3.20
C VAL A 165 10.60 27.13 -2.05
N MET A 166 11.06 27.49 -0.85
CA MET A 166 10.18 27.89 0.25
C MET A 166 9.38 29.15 -0.12
N GLY A 167 10.03 30.19 -0.66
CA GLY A 167 9.35 31.42 -1.10
C GLY A 167 8.34 31.19 -2.23
N ASP A 168 8.61 30.27 -3.14
CA ASP A 168 7.65 29.78 -4.14
C ASP A 168 6.44 29.09 -3.50
N VAL A 169 6.67 28.27 -2.47
CA VAL A 169 5.61 27.58 -1.72
C VAL A 169 4.76 28.57 -0.91
N GLU A 170 5.35 29.54 -0.21
CA GLU A 170 4.57 30.56 0.51
C GLU A 170 3.71 31.40 -0.44
N ARG A 171 4.22 31.75 -1.63
CA ARG A 171 3.41 32.42 -2.68
C ARG A 171 2.26 31.54 -3.15
N ALA A 172 2.54 30.28 -3.53
CA ALA A 172 1.52 29.35 -3.98
C ALA A 172 0.43 29.11 -2.92
N LEU A 173 0.80 29.06 -1.63
CA LEU A 173 -0.12 28.96 -0.49
C LEU A 173 -0.95 30.22 -0.26
N ALA A 174 -0.37 31.41 -0.43
CA ALA A 174 -1.09 32.68 -0.34
C ALA A 174 -2.07 32.90 -1.51
N GLU A 175 -1.79 32.30 -2.67
CA GLU A 175 -2.63 32.33 -3.88
C GLU A 175 -3.70 31.20 -3.92
N LEU A 176 -3.71 30.27 -2.96
CA LEU A 176 -4.73 29.20 -2.90
C LEU A 176 -6.14 29.78 -2.67
N PRO A 177 -7.13 29.47 -3.53
CA PRO A 177 -8.48 29.98 -3.35
C PRO A 177 -9.15 29.37 -2.11
N GLN A 178 -9.49 30.21 -1.14
CA GLN A 178 -10.27 29.79 0.03
C GLN A 178 -11.63 29.23 -0.40
N TYR A 179 -12.10 28.19 0.28
CA TYR A 179 -13.41 27.54 0.05
C TYR A 179 -13.61 26.88 -1.33
N THR A 180 -12.52 26.48 -2.01
CA THR A 180 -12.56 25.61 -3.21
C THR A 180 -12.24 24.15 -2.90
N SER A 181 -12.59 23.24 -3.82
CA SER A 181 -12.30 21.80 -3.73
C SER A 181 -10.80 21.51 -3.82
N THR A 182 -10.36 20.32 -3.38
CA THR A 182 -8.94 19.95 -3.42
C THR A 182 -8.40 19.90 -4.86
N ASN A 183 -9.20 19.39 -5.80
CA ASN A 183 -8.86 19.34 -7.23
C ASN A 183 -8.63 20.74 -7.84
N GLU A 184 -9.45 21.74 -7.48
CA GLU A 184 -9.25 23.11 -7.95
C GLU A 184 -7.95 23.73 -7.41
N ARG A 185 -7.59 23.44 -6.15
CA ARG A 185 -6.33 23.89 -5.53
C ARG A 185 -5.12 23.22 -6.19
N ILE A 186 -5.17 21.91 -6.41
CA ILE A 186 -4.14 21.16 -7.15
C ILE A 186 -3.93 21.79 -8.53
N ALA A 187 -5.01 22.12 -9.25
CA ALA A 187 -4.96 22.74 -10.57
C ALA A 187 -4.42 24.19 -10.58
N LYS A 188 -4.35 24.88 -9.43
CA LYS A 188 -3.68 26.19 -9.28
C LYS A 188 -2.20 26.07 -8.96
N CYS A 189 -1.74 24.95 -8.39
CA CYS A 189 -0.35 24.78 -7.99
C CYS A 189 0.54 24.28 -9.14
N PRO A 190 1.72 24.91 -9.39
CA PRO A 190 2.67 24.39 -10.36
C PRO A 190 3.12 22.97 -10.02
N ARG A 191 3.02 22.02 -10.98
CA ARG A 191 3.38 20.60 -10.75
C ARG A 191 4.81 20.39 -10.21
N ARG A 192 5.74 21.30 -10.52
CA ARG A 192 7.11 21.31 -9.96
C ARG A 192 7.16 21.46 -8.43
N LEU A 193 6.18 22.14 -7.83
CA LEU A 193 6.09 22.37 -6.39
C LEU A 193 5.29 21.26 -5.71
N LEU A 194 4.19 20.80 -6.33
CA LEU A 194 3.45 19.60 -5.91
C LEU A 194 4.38 18.40 -5.78
N THR A 195 5.31 18.25 -6.73
CA THR A 195 6.32 17.17 -6.79
C THR A 195 7.72 17.61 -6.29
N GLU A 196 7.85 18.67 -5.48
CA GLU A 196 9.13 18.95 -4.80
C GLU A 196 9.32 17.99 -3.61
N ARG A 197 10.57 17.57 -3.36
CA ARG A 197 10.92 16.69 -2.23
C ARG A 197 11.28 17.50 -0.98
N GLY A 198 11.04 16.91 0.19
CA GLY A 198 11.36 17.53 1.48
C GLY A 198 10.31 18.54 1.97
N ILE A 199 10.68 19.25 3.03
CA ILE A 199 9.77 20.04 3.88
C ILE A 199 8.95 21.08 3.10
N ALA A 200 9.53 21.71 2.07
CA ALA A 200 8.84 22.71 1.25
C ALA A 200 7.65 22.10 0.47
N GLY A 201 7.88 21.01 -0.27
CA GLY A 201 6.82 20.28 -0.97
C GLY A 201 5.78 19.73 0.00
N GLN A 202 6.22 19.20 1.14
CA GLN A 202 5.32 18.72 2.20
C GLN A 202 4.40 19.83 2.71
N ARG A 203 4.95 21.02 2.98
CA ARG A 203 4.19 22.19 3.44
C ARG A 203 3.16 22.67 2.43
N LEU A 204 3.48 22.64 1.12
CA LEU A 204 2.50 22.93 0.08
C LEU A 204 1.35 21.91 0.08
N ARG A 205 1.68 20.61 0.07
CA ARG A 205 0.68 19.52 0.06
C ARG A 205 -0.24 19.56 1.28
N ARG A 206 0.31 19.81 2.48
CA ARG A 206 -0.46 20.05 3.72
C ARG A 206 -1.41 21.25 3.60
N GLY A 207 -0.97 22.35 2.97
CA GLY A 207 -1.81 23.53 2.77
C GLY A 207 -2.93 23.34 1.75
N ILE A 208 -2.72 22.49 0.74
CA ILE A 208 -3.76 22.08 -0.22
C ILE A 208 -4.83 21.21 0.48
N LEU A 209 -4.39 20.20 1.25
CA LEU A 209 -5.22 19.26 2.01
C LEU A 209 -6.07 19.94 3.12
N LYS A 210 -5.68 21.12 3.58
CA LYS A 210 -6.35 21.80 4.71
C LYS A 210 -7.80 22.16 4.37
N GLY A 211 -8.75 21.49 5.00
CA GLY A 211 -10.19 21.66 4.79
C GLY A 211 -10.81 20.66 3.81
N SER A 212 -10.04 19.76 3.21
CA SER A 212 -10.56 18.64 2.43
C SER A 212 -11.45 17.76 3.32
N THR A 213 -12.56 17.25 2.79
CA THR A 213 -13.45 16.32 3.51
C THR A 213 -13.12 14.89 3.10
N ILE A 214 -12.78 14.04 4.08
CA ILE A 214 -12.40 12.64 3.84
C ILE A 214 -13.30 11.71 4.66
N ALA A 215 -13.85 10.68 4.01
CA ALA A 215 -14.61 9.63 4.67
C ALA A 215 -13.70 8.44 5.04
N PHE A 216 -13.71 8.04 6.30
CA PHE A 216 -12.91 6.94 6.84
C PHE A 216 -13.80 5.72 7.12
N ILE A 217 -13.60 4.64 6.38
CA ILE A 217 -14.44 3.42 6.44
C ILE A 217 -13.82 2.38 7.37
N THR A 218 -14.54 2.04 8.45
CA THR A 218 -14.10 1.16 9.56
C THR A 218 -12.87 1.71 10.28
N THR A 219 -13.07 2.30 11.46
CA THR A 219 -11.98 3.02 12.15
C THR A 219 -11.01 2.09 12.87
N GLY A 220 -11.42 0.85 13.13
CA GLY A 220 -10.62 -0.16 13.81
C GLY A 220 -10.73 -0.09 15.33
N TYR A 221 -9.69 -0.52 16.02
CA TYR A 221 -9.58 -0.44 17.49
C TYR A 221 -9.03 0.94 17.93
N GLU A 222 -9.27 1.33 19.18
CA GLU A 222 -8.97 2.66 19.73
C GLU A 222 -7.50 3.08 19.61
N GLY A 223 -6.56 2.13 19.60
CA GLY A 223 -5.14 2.40 19.32
C GLY A 223 -4.86 3.04 17.96
N LYS A 224 -5.81 3.05 17.01
CA LYS A 224 -5.73 3.80 15.74
C LYS A 224 -6.15 5.28 15.85
N ARG A 225 -6.52 5.77 17.03
CA ARG A 225 -6.92 7.17 17.31
C ARG A 225 -5.96 8.22 16.72
N PHE A 226 -4.65 7.96 16.75
CA PHE A 226 -3.62 8.84 16.20
C PHE A 226 -3.86 9.21 14.72
N ILE A 227 -4.52 8.35 13.94
CA ILE A 227 -4.82 8.59 12.52
C ILE A 227 -5.78 9.78 12.36
N TYR A 228 -6.81 9.84 13.20
CA TYR A 228 -7.85 10.87 13.14
C TYR A 228 -7.37 12.18 13.77
N GLU A 229 -6.59 12.10 14.84
CA GLU A 229 -5.88 13.25 15.43
C GLU A 229 -4.88 13.86 14.42
N LYS A 230 -4.15 13.01 13.68
CA LYS A 230 -3.26 13.44 12.59
C LYS A 230 -4.02 14.11 11.45
N ALA A 231 -5.15 13.54 11.01
CA ALA A 231 -6.01 14.13 9.99
C ALA A 231 -6.56 15.50 10.44
N HIS A 232 -7.05 15.59 11.68
CA HIS A 232 -7.52 16.85 12.29
C HIS A 232 -6.40 17.90 12.40
N ALA A 233 -5.19 17.50 12.80
CA ALA A 233 -4.03 18.40 12.88
C ALA A 233 -3.58 18.95 11.50
N LEU A 234 -3.88 18.23 10.41
CA LEU A 234 -3.73 18.72 9.03
C LEU A 234 -4.93 19.54 8.55
N GLY A 235 -6.01 19.61 9.33
CA GLY A 235 -7.24 20.33 9.02
C GLY A 235 -8.20 19.58 8.11
N VAL A 236 -8.09 18.25 8.02
CA VAL A 236 -9.07 17.40 7.29
C VAL A 236 -10.39 17.39 8.05
N ARG A 237 -11.51 17.50 7.32
CA ARG A 237 -12.86 17.32 7.84
C ARG A 237 -13.24 15.84 7.77
N SER A 238 -12.93 15.11 8.85
CA SER A 238 -13.13 13.66 8.92
C SER A 238 -14.61 13.28 9.10
N ILE A 239 -15.15 12.51 8.16
CA ILE A 239 -16.39 11.74 8.34
C ILE A 239 -15.97 10.33 8.77
N LEU A 240 -16.33 9.90 9.97
CA LEU A 240 -16.03 8.57 10.48
C LEU A 240 -17.20 7.63 10.24
N VAL A 241 -16.93 6.42 9.76
CA VAL A 241 -17.94 5.43 9.38
C VAL A 241 -17.61 4.10 10.04
N ASP A 242 -18.46 3.63 10.96
CA ASP A 242 -18.17 2.42 11.73
C ASP A 242 -19.42 1.80 12.40
N SER A 243 -19.25 0.70 13.13
CA SER A 243 -20.34 0.12 13.94
C SER A 243 -20.94 1.14 14.93
N ALA A 244 -22.25 1.05 15.21
CA ALA A 244 -22.96 2.09 15.97
C ALA A 244 -22.46 2.30 17.42
N ASP A 245 -21.73 1.32 17.96
CA ASP A 245 -21.09 1.25 19.27
C ASP A 245 -19.57 1.58 19.23
N SER A 246 -18.98 1.84 18.06
CA SER A 246 -17.55 2.15 17.91
C SER A 246 -17.12 3.35 18.75
N TRP A 247 -16.02 3.16 19.48
CA TRP A 247 -15.31 4.20 20.27
C TRP A 247 -15.10 5.49 19.48
N SER A 248 -14.87 5.40 18.16
CA SER A 248 -14.56 6.53 17.29
C SER A 248 -15.68 7.58 17.20
N ARG A 249 -16.90 7.23 17.63
CA ARG A 249 -18.03 8.14 17.79
C ARG A 249 -17.71 9.34 18.69
N GLN A 250 -16.94 9.13 19.77
CA GLN A 250 -16.55 10.19 20.71
C GLN A 250 -15.67 11.28 20.07
N LEU A 251 -14.96 10.96 18.97
CA LEU A 251 -14.11 11.91 18.25
C LEU A 251 -14.92 13.05 17.60
N VAL A 252 -16.25 12.91 17.44
CA VAL A 252 -17.12 14.01 17.00
C VAL A 252 -17.42 14.97 18.14
N ASP A 253 -17.69 14.45 19.35
CA ASP A 253 -17.95 15.26 20.54
C ASP A 253 -16.69 16.01 21.01
N GLU A 254 -15.51 15.43 20.78
CA GLU A 254 -14.20 16.07 20.93
C GLU A 254 -13.85 17.08 19.82
N GLY A 255 -14.62 17.14 18.72
CA GLY A 255 -14.37 18.01 17.57
C GLY A 255 -13.21 17.58 16.66
N ILE A 256 -12.64 16.38 16.88
CA ILE A 256 -11.60 15.79 16.01
C ILE A 256 -12.19 15.42 14.64
N ALA A 257 -13.41 14.89 14.63
CA ALA A 257 -14.19 14.57 13.44
C ALA A 257 -15.43 15.49 13.30
N VAL A 258 -15.89 15.70 12.06
CA VAL A 258 -17.08 16.54 11.79
C VAL A 258 -18.38 15.74 11.76
N LYS A 259 -18.30 14.42 11.56
CA LYS A 259 -19.47 13.55 11.52
C LYS A 259 -19.12 12.10 11.84
N PHE A 260 -20.06 11.40 12.47
CA PHE A 260 -20.07 9.94 12.59
C PHE A 260 -21.28 9.38 11.84
N LEU A 261 -21.07 8.32 11.06
CA LEU A 261 -22.09 7.55 10.36
C LEU A 261 -22.08 6.10 10.89
N PRO A 262 -23.11 5.67 11.65
CA PRO A 262 -23.23 4.27 12.03
C PRO A 262 -23.53 3.41 10.79
N ILE A 263 -22.84 2.28 10.67
CA ILE A 263 -23.15 1.20 9.73
C ILE A 263 -23.42 -0.12 10.45
N ASP A 264 -24.22 -0.96 9.80
CA ASP A 264 -24.46 -2.34 10.18
C ASP A 264 -23.69 -3.23 9.21
N MET A 265 -22.58 -3.80 9.69
CA MET A 265 -21.69 -4.66 8.89
C MET A 265 -22.22 -6.07 8.69
N SER A 266 -23.34 -6.46 9.33
CA SER A 266 -23.95 -7.78 9.13
C SER A 266 -24.70 -7.90 7.79
N GLN A 267 -24.93 -6.78 7.11
CA GLN A 267 -25.56 -6.70 5.79
C GLN A 267 -24.56 -7.07 4.68
N SER A 268 -25.05 -7.37 3.47
CA SER A 268 -24.15 -7.68 2.36
C SER A 268 -23.31 -6.47 1.94
N SER A 269 -22.12 -6.70 1.41
CA SER A 269 -21.21 -5.63 0.94
C SER A 269 -21.89 -4.66 -0.03
N ASP A 270 -22.81 -5.14 -0.87
CA ASP A 270 -23.61 -4.32 -1.79
C ASP A 270 -24.63 -3.44 -1.03
N GLN A 271 -25.29 -3.97 0.00
CA GLN A 271 -26.22 -3.20 0.84
C GLN A 271 -25.48 -2.09 1.59
N VAL A 272 -24.31 -2.41 2.18
CA VAL A 272 -23.44 -1.45 2.86
C VAL A 272 -22.94 -0.38 1.88
N LEU A 273 -22.45 -0.77 0.70
CA LEU A 273 -22.01 0.17 -0.35
C LEU A 273 -23.15 1.11 -0.79
N GLN A 274 -24.34 0.56 -1.08
CA GLN A 274 -25.50 1.37 -1.49
C GLN A 274 -26.04 2.24 -0.34
N PHE A 275 -25.89 1.84 0.93
CA PHE A 275 -26.15 2.72 2.07
C PHE A 275 -25.15 3.89 2.09
N LEU A 276 -23.84 3.60 2.00
CA LEU A 276 -22.78 4.61 2.08
C LEU A 276 -22.85 5.64 0.96
N ILE A 277 -23.10 5.21 -0.29
CA ILE A 277 -23.29 6.12 -1.43
C ILE A 277 -24.44 7.11 -1.16
N ARG A 278 -25.55 6.66 -0.58
CA ARG A 278 -26.69 7.53 -0.23
C ARG A 278 -26.36 8.43 0.94
N ALA A 279 -25.91 7.87 2.06
CA ALA A 279 -25.61 8.60 3.29
C ALA A 279 -24.57 9.71 3.06
N ILE A 280 -23.50 9.44 2.30
CA ILE A 280 -22.49 10.44 1.96
C ILE A 280 -23.08 11.53 1.05
N ARG A 281 -23.77 11.18 -0.05
CA ARG A 281 -24.41 12.16 -0.94
C ARG A 281 -25.52 12.98 -0.26
N ASP A 282 -26.07 12.51 0.85
CA ASP A 282 -26.96 13.28 1.72
C ASP A 282 -26.18 14.23 2.64
N LEU A 283 -25.05 13.81 3.23
CA LEU A 283 -24.14 14.70 3.97
C LEU A 283 -23.55 15.81 3.10
N GLU A 284 -23.27 15.55 1.82
CA GLU A 284 -22.73 16.55 0.88
C GLU A 284 -23.66 17.76 0.64
N LYS A 285 -24.92 17.67 1.08
CA LYS A 285 -25.90 18.77 1.04
C LYS A 285 -25.73 19.76 2.19
N ASP A 286 -25.03 19.37 3.26
CA ASP A 286 -24.70 20.22 4.39
C ASP A 286 -23.48 21.10 4.04
N PRO A 287 -23.59 22.44 4.00
CA PRO A 287 -22.47 23.31 3.66
C PRO A 287 -21.27 23.21 4.62
N SER A 288 -21.45 22.72 5.85
CA SER A 288 -20.35 22.51 6.80
C SER A 288 -19.48 21.29 6.45
N ILE A 289 -20.05 20.31 5.76
CA ILE A 289 -19.37 19.11 5.25
C ILE A 289 -18.90 19.33 3.80
N GLY A 290 -19.79 19.87 2.95
CA GLY A 290 -19.54 20.06 1.52
C GLY A 290 -19.28 18.73 0.78
N LYS A 291 -18.70 18.84 -0.42
CA LYS A 291 -18.28 17.66 -1.20
C LYS A 291 -17.19 16.86 -0.48
N VAL A 292 -17.24 15.53 -0.63
CA VAL A 292 -16.15 14.64 -0.21
C VAL A 292 -15.03 14.72 -1.25
N ASP A 293 -13.80 14.95 -0.80
CA ASP A 293 -12.61 15.01 -1.63
C ASP A 293 -11.92 13.64 -1.77
N GLY A 294 -12.17 12.70 -0.85
CA GLY A 294 -11.56 11.36 -0.85
C GLY A 294 -12.18 10.37 0.14
N VAL A 295 -11.90 9.08 -0.03
CA VAL A 295 -12.31 8.00 0.89
C VAL A 295 -11.07 7.18 1.29
N ALA A 296 -10.94 6.84 2.57
CA ALA A 296 -9.80 6.11 3.13
C ALA A 296 -10.25 4.95 4.04
N THR A 297 -9.37 3.98 4.24
CA THR A 297 -9.45 3.02 5.34
C THR A 297 -8.06 2.62 5.80
N PHE A 298 -7.97 2.16 7.05
CA PHE A 298 -6.79 1.52 7.62
C PHE A 298 -7.13 0.13 8.18
N ALA A 299 -8.22 -0.48 7.71
CA ALA A 299 -8.66 -1.83 8.06
C ALA A 299 -8.66 -2.72 6.80
N GLU A 300 -7.93 -3.84 6.84
CA GLU A 300 -7.68 -4.71 5.68
C GLU A 300 -8.97 -5.18 4.99
N LEU A 301 -9.95 -5.60 5.78
CA LEU A 301 -11.22 -6.14 5.30
C LEU A 301 -12.08 -5.08 4.59
N SER A 302 -11.85 -3.79 4.87
CA SER A 302 -12.64 -2.67 4.32
C SER A 302 -12.01 -2.05 3.07
N VAL A 303 -10.81 -2.48 2.65
CA VAL A 303 -10.11 -1.94 1.46
C VAL A 303 -10.94 -2.12 0.17
N PRO A 304 -11.52 -3.30 -0.15
CA PRO A 304 -12.31 -3.48 -1.38
C PRO A 304 -13.63 -2.70 -1.41
N LEU A 305 -14.23 -2.46 -0.23
CA LEU A 305 -15.41 -1.60 -0.07
C LEU A 305 -15.05 -0.12 -0.26
N THR A 306 -13.90 0.30 0.28
CA THR A 306 -13.37 1.66 0.17
C THR A 306 -13.07 2.03 -1.28
N ALA A 307 -12.45 1.13 -2.05
CA ALA A 307 -12.17 1.34 -3.48
C ALA A 307 -13.46 1.53 -4.30
N ARG A 308 -14.45 0.65 -4.11
CA ARG A 308 -15.77 0.73 -4.78
C ARG A 308 -16.55 1.99 -4.38
N LEU A 309 -16.42 2.45 -3.14
CA LEU A 309 -17.04 3.69 -2.68
C LEU A 309 -16.35 4.93 -3.27
N ALA A 310 -15.01 4.92 -3.40
CA ALA A 310 -14.28 5.99 -4.08
C ALA A 310 -14.70 6.12 -5.55
N GLU A 311 -14.75 4.99 -6.28
CA GLU A 311 -15.25 4.92 -7.66
C GLU A 311 -16.70 5.42 -7.77
N ALA A 312 -17.60 4.92 -6.93
CA ALA A 312 -19.01 5.30 -6.96
C ALA A 312 -19.30 6.76 -6.53
N LEU A 313 -18.35 7.42 -5.86
CA LEU A 313 -18.39 8.85 -5.57
C LEU A 313 -17.64 9.70 -6.62
N GLY A 314 -16.80 9.10 -7.45
CA GLY A 314 -15.97 9.79 -8.44
C GLY A 314 -14.77 10.52 -7.84
N VAL A 315 -14.24 10.02 -6.72
CA VAL A 315 -13.08 10.59 -6.00
C VAL A 315 -11.85 9.69 -6.13
N PRO A 316 -10.63 10.19 -5.85
CA PRO A 316 -9.41 9.41 -6.02
C PRO A 316 -9.37 8.14 -5.16
N GLY A 317 -8.90 7.04 -5.75
CA GLY A 317 -8.76 5.74 -5.11
C GLY A 317 -8.20 4.68 -6.07
N PRO A 318 -7.79 3.50 -5.57
CA PRO A 318 -7.37 2.39 -6.40
C PRO A 318 -8.55 1.76 -7.16
N ALA A 319 -8.29 1.11 -8.29
CA ALA A 319 -9.29 0.33 -9.00
C ALA A 319 -9.81 -0.82 -8.11
N PRO A 320 -11.14 -1.11 -8.09
CA PRO A 320 -11.70 -2.23 -7.34
C PRO A 320 -10.99 -3.56 -7.63
N GLU A 321 -10.71 -3.84 -8.90
CA GLU A 321 -10.05 -5.07 -9.36
C GLU A 321 -8.61 -5.20 -8.83
N SER A 322 -7.89 -4.10 -8.62
CA SER A 322 -6.56 -4.13 -8.01
C SER A 322 -6.65 -4.52 -6.53
N THR A 323 -7.63 -3.99 -5.80
CA THR A 323 -7.87 -4.41 -4.40
C THR A 323 -8.35 -5.85 -4.30
N ASP A 324 -9.19 -6.32 -5.23
CA ASP A 324 -9.67 -7.71 -5.28
C ASP A 324 -8.57 -8.73 -5.64
N GLN A 325 -7.56 -8.32 -6.41
CA GLN A 325 -6.39 -9.14 -6.73
C GLN A 325 -5.42 -9.21 -5.56
N ALA A 326 -5.18 -8.08 -4.87
CA ALA A 326 -4.34 -8.03 -3.67
C ALA A 326 -4.92 -8.86 -2.50
N ARG A 327 -6.24 -8.79 -2.28
CA ARG A 327 -6.95 -9.52 -1.21
C ARG A 327 -7.14 -11.02 -1.44
N ASP A 328 -6.92 -11.50 -2.66
CA ASP A 328 -7.05 -12.91 -3.06
C ASP A 328 -5.65 -13.45 -3.38
N LYS A 329 -5.08 -14.22 -2.45
CA LYS A 329 -3.70 -14.72 -2.54
C LYS A 329 -3.44 -15.51 -3.83
N PHE A 330 -4.44 -16.23 -4.35
CA PHE A 330 -4.30 -16.94 -5.63
C PHE A 330 -4.21 -15.95 -6.80
N LYS A 331 -5.12 -14.97 -6.88
CA LYS A 331 -5.06 -13.93 -7.92
C LYS A 331 -3.77 -13.13 -7.88
N THR A 332 -3.25 -12.81 -6.69
CA THR A 332 -1.93 -12.14 -6.55
C THR A 332 -0.83 -12.95 -7.23
N ARG A 333 -0.75 -14.26 -6.99
CA ARG A 333 0.25 -15.14 -7.63
C ARG A 333 0.05 -15.23 -9.16
N MET A 334 -1.20 -15.28 -9.63
CA MET A 334 -1.50 -15.27 -11.07
C MET A 334 -1.11 -13.93 -11.74
N ALA A 335 -1.33 -12.80 -11.06
CA ALA A 335 -0.92 -11.48 -11.54
C ALA A 335 0.61 -11.34 -11.61
N LEU A 336 1.34 -11.86 -10.62
CA LEU A 336 2.81 -11.94 -10.66
C LEU A 336 3.30 -12.82 -11.81
N ALA A 337 2.76 -14.04 -11.95
CA ALA A 337 3.12 -14.98 -13.01
C ALA A 337 2.88 -14.40 -14.42
N HIS A 338 1.74 -13.72 -14.62
CA HIS A 338 1.40 -13.04 -15.88
C HIS A 338 2.45 -11.96 -16.27
N HIS A 339 3.01 -11.26 -15.29
CA HIS A 339 4.06 -10.25 -15.50
C HIS A 339 5.49 -10.83 -15.45
N GLY A 340 5.65 -12.16 -15.35
CA GLY A 340 6.95 -12.82 -15.29
C GLY A 340 7.73 -12.56 -13.98
N LEU A 341 7.04 -12.13 -12.92
CA LEU A 341 7.65 -11.86 -11.62
C LEU A 341 7.88 -13.16 -10.81
N PRO A 342 8.93 -13.22 -9.97
CA PRO A 342 9.18 -14.34 -9.07
C PRO A 342 7.97 -14.66 -8.18
N THR A 343 7.50 -15.91 -8.25
CA THR A 343 6.36 -16.42 -7.48
C THR A 343 6.59 -17.90 -7.18
N PRO A 344 6.26 -18.39 -5.97
CA PRO A 344 6.29 -19.82 -5.67
C PRO A 344 5.22 -20.60 -6.47
N PRO A 345 5.40 -21.92 -6.67
CA PRO A 345 4.32 -22.82 -7.05
C PRO A 345 3.15 -22.72 -6.08
N VAL A 346 1.94 -22.62 -6.62
CA VAL A 346 0.70 -22.45 -5.87
C VAL A 346 -0.43 -23.24 -6.54
N CYS A 347 -1.36 -23.76 -5.75
CA CYS A 347 -2.58 -24.37 -6.23
C CYS A 347 -3.76 -23.98 -5.32
N GLU A 348 -4.91 -23.66 -5.91
CA GLU A 348 -6.15 -23.46 -5.16
C GLU A 348 -6.76 -24.81 -4.76
N ILE A 349 -7.39 -24.86 -3.59
CA ILE A 349 -8.16 -25.98 -3.05
C ILE A 349 -9.56 -25.44 -2.74
N LEU A 350 -10.56 -25.94 -3.47
CA LEU A 350 -11.98 -25.61 -3.31
C LEU A 350 -12.71 -26.72 -2.54
N SER A 351 -12.14 -27.92 -2.49
CA SER A 351 -12.71 -29.15 -1.96
C SER A 351 -11.60 -30.16 -1.62
N GLU A 352 -11.95 -31.23 -0.88
CA GLU A 352 -10.99 -32.32 -0.60
C GLU A 352 -10.52 -33.06 -1.86
N ALA A 353 -11.26 -32.98 -2.97
CA ALA A 353 -10.88 -33.59 -4.25
C ALA A 353 -9.69 -32.89 -4.91
N ASP A 354 -9.48 -31.60 -4.62
CA ASP A 354 -8.39 -30.81 -5.19
C ASP A 354 -7.04 -31.07 -4.50
N ILE A 355 -7.05 -31.66 -3.28
CA ILE A 355 -5.86 -31.88 -2.44
C ILE A 355 -4.79 -32.68 -3.18
N GLU A 356 -5.15 -33.74 -3.90
CA GLU A 356 -4.15 -34.50 -4.67
C GLU A 356 -3.51 -33.68 -5.79
N GLN A 357 -4.29 -32.80 -6.43
CA GLN A 357 -3.78 -31.95 -7.50
C GLN A 357 -2.88 -30.85 -6.94
N ALA A 358 -3.23 -30.29 -5.77
CA ALA A 358 -2.38 -29.36 -5.05
C ALA A 358 -1.04 -30.02 -4.67
N ILE A 359 -1.05 -31.23 -4.11
CA ILE A 359 0.18 -31.99 -3.81
C ILE A 359 1.03 -32.21 -5.07
N ARG A 360 0.42 -32.65 -6.19
CA ARG A 360 1.13 -32.83 -7.47
C ARG A 360 1.70 -31.54 -8.07
N THR A 361 1.13 -30.38 -7.72
CA THR A 361 1.52 -29.07 -8.27
C THR A 361 2.57 -28.35 -7.42
N VAL A 362 2.52 -28.55 -6.08
CA VAL A 362 3.28 -27.74 -5.10
C VAL A 362 4.39 -28.54 -4.40
N GLY A 363 4.19 -29.84 -4.17
CA GLY A 363 5.08 -30.67 -3.35
C GLY A 363 5.02 -30.34 -1.85
N PHE A 364 6.08 -30.71 -1.13
CA PHE A 364 6.30 -30.42 0.29
C PHE A 364 7.79 -30.08 0.53
N PRO A 365 8.15 -29.27 1.55
CA PRO A 365 7.26 -28.57 2.49
C PRO A 365 6.39 -27.51 1.83
N ALA A 366 5.18 -27.34 2.35
CA ALA A 366 4.19 -26.41 1.83
C ALA A 366 3.48 -25.64 2.96
N VAL A 367 2.74 -24.61 2.59
CA VAL A 367 1.92 -23.80 3.50
C VAL A 367 0.49 -23.77 2.99
N LEU A 368 -0.45 -24.21 3.82
CA LEU A 368 -1.88 -24.05 3.60
C LEU A 368 -2.30 -22.66 4.13
N LYS A 369 -3.03 -21.89 3.32
CA LYS A 369 -3.53 -20.55 3.67
C LYS A 369 -4.97 -20.38 3.19
N PRO A 370 -5.87 -19.70 3.91
CA PRO A 370 -7.11 -19.19 3.31
C PRO A 370 -6.79 -18.25 2.14
N VAL A 371 -7.63 -18.23 1.10
CA VAL A 371 -7.41 -17.33 -0.07
C VAL A 371 -7.42 -15.85 0.35
N SER A 372 -8.32 -15.48 1.27
CA SER A 372 -8.40 -14.15 1.88
C SER A 372 -8.31 -14.27 3.40
N GLY A 373 -7.59 -13.35 4.05
CA GLY A 373 -7.34 -13.38 5.50
C GLY A 373 -6.38 -12.28 5.94
N ALA A 374 -6.01 -12.25 7.22
CA ALA A 374 -5.03 -11.32 7.80
C ALA A 374 -4.40 -11.94 9.06
N ALA A 375 -3.28 -11.38 9.55
CA ALA A 375 -2.64 -11.76 10.83
C ALA A 375 -2.42 -13.27 11.01
N SER A 376 -1.88 -13.93 9.97
CA SER A 376 -1.69 -15.39 9.88
C SER A 376 -2.91 -16.29 10.21
N VAL A 377 -4.12 -15.73 10.31
CA VAL A 377 -5.32 -16.49 10.69
C VAL A 377 -5.61 -17.58 9.66
N GLY A 378 -5.56 -18.82 10.12
CA GLY A 378 -5.79 -20.02 9.31
C GLY A 378 -4.56 -20.54 8.57
N VAL A 379 -3.43 -19.85 8.61
CA VAL A 379 -2.17 -20.27 7.98
C VAL A 379 -1.56 -21.45 8.75
N LYS A 380 -1.06 -22.47 8.04
CA LYS A 380 -0.31 -23.58 8.64
C LYS A 380 0.71 -24.20 7.68
N LYS A 381 1.95 -24.40 8.14
CA LYS A 381 2.98 -25.21 7.48
C LYS A 381 2.63 -26.70 7.56
N VAL A 382 2.86 -27.43 6.46
CA VAL A 382 2.61 -28.87 6.35
C VAL A 382 3.79 -29.55 5.65
N GLU A 383 4.27 -30.64 6.24
CA GLU A 383 5.44 -31.41 5.75
C GLU A 383 5.00 -32.63 4.92
N ASN A 384 3.72 -32.99 4.94
CA ASN A 384 3.17 -34.18 4.26
C ASN A 384 1.64 -34.12 4.06
N GLU A 385 1.10 -35.11 3.32
CA GLU A 385 -0.32 -35.23 2.98
C GLU A 385 -1.23 -35.40 4.21
N ALA A 386 -0.80 -36.13 5.25
CA ALA A 386 -1.62 -36.36 6.44
C ALA A 386 -1.81 -35.05 7.23
N GLU A 387 -0.74 -34.26 7.35
CA GLU A 387 -0.80 -32.91 7.92
C GLU A 387 -1.66 -31.95 7.08
N LEU A 388 -1.57 -32.02 5.74
CA LEU A 388 -2.40 -31.22 4.84
C LEU A 388 -3.89 -31.52 4.98
N ARG A 389 -4.28 -32.80 4.94
CA ARG A 389 -5.69 -33.21 5.11
C ARG A 389 -6.22 -32.85 6.51
N SER A 390 -5.41 -33.06 7.55
CA SER A 390 -5.74 -32.64 8.91
C SER A 390 -5.92 -31.12 9.04
N ALA A 391 -5.00 -30.33 8.46
CA ALA A 391 -5.07 -28.88 8.48
C ALA A 391 -6.28 -28.35 7.72
N TYR A 392 -6.55 -28.88 6.53
CA TYR A 392 -7.70 -28.50 5.70
C TYR A 392 -9.02 -28.74 6.45
N SER A 393 -9.23 -29.96 6.98
CA SER A 393 -10.42 -30.31 7.74
C SER A 393 -10.61 -29.41 8.98
N ALA A 394 -9.56 -29.22 9.79
CA ALA A 394 -9.63 -28.37 10.98
C ALA A 394 -9.98 -26.92 10.64
N ARG A 395 -9.32 -26.33 9.63
CA ARG A 395 -9.58 -24.93 9.23
C ARG A 395 -10.95 -24.75 8.58
N HIS A 396 -11.44 -25.73 7.81
CA HIS A 396 -12.79 -25.70 7.24
C HIS A 396 -13.88 -25.74 8.34
N HIS A 397 -13.63 -26.42 9.46
CA HIS A 397 -14.52 -26.35 10.63
C HIS A 397 -14.37 -25.03 11.40
N GLU A 398 -13.14 -24.57 11.67
CA GLU A 398 -12.89 -23.36 12.47
C GLU A 398 -13.38 -22.06 11.82
N LEU A 399 -13.23 -21.89 10.51
CA LEU A 399 -13.74 -20.69 9.79
C LEU A 399 -15.26 -20.55 9.90
N GLY A 400 -15.99 -21.64 10.14
CA GLY A 400 -17.42 -21.62 10.45
C GLY A 400 -17.77 -21.10 11.85
N SER A 401 -16.78 -20.80 12.70
CA SER A 401 -16.95 -20.38 14.11
C SER A 401 -16.21 -19.08 14.47
N MET A 402 -15.55 -18.44 13.51
CA MET A 402 -14.94 -17.12 13.67
C MET A 402 -15.92 -16.01 13.29
N VAL A 403 -15.72 -14.82 13.85
CA VAL A 403 -16.50 -13.61 13.52
C VAL A 403 -15.58 -12.40 13.28
N ILE A 404 -16.08 -11.39 12.58
CA ILE A 404 -15.41 -10.13 12.33
C ILE A 404 -16.03 -9.06 13.24
N SER A 405 -15.18 -8.38 14.02
CA SER A 405 -15.54 -7.28 14.91
C SER A 405 -14.52 -6.15 14.74
N SER A 406 -14.99 -4.89 14.69
CA SER A 406 -14.13 -3.69 14.53
C SER A 406 -13.09 -3.78 13.39
N GLY A 407 -13.39 -4.50 12.31
CA GLY A 407 -12.48 -4.71 11.17
C GLY A 407 -11.35 -5.73 11.40
N ALA A 408 -11.35 -6.46 12.51
CA ALA A 408 -10.45 -7.58 12.82
C ALA A 408 -11.20 -8.92 12.86
N ILE A 409 -10.48 -10.03 12.69
CA ILE A 409 -11.02 -11.39 12.81
C ILE A 409 -10.80 -11.87 14.26
N ILE A 410 -11.86 -12.33 14.92
CA ILE A 410 -11.82 -12.87 16.29
C ILE A 410 -12.56 -14.23 16.35
N LYS A 411 -12.36 -14.97 17.44
CA LYS A 411 -13.25 -16.09 17.79
C LYS A 411 -14.55 -15.52 18.37
N ASP A 412 -15.68 -16.17 18.11
CA ASP A 412 -16.94 -15.80 18.77
C ASP A 412 -16.88 -16.13 20.27
N ASP A 413 -17.02 -15.11 21.11
CA ASP A 413 -17.07 -15.23 22.57
C ASP A 413 -18.51 -15.12 23.13
N GLY A 414 -19.50 -14.85 22.28
CA GLY A 414 -20.90 -14.66 22.63
C GLY A 414 -21.20 -13.39 23.45
N GLN A 415 -20.24 -12.47 23.64
CA GLN A 415 -20.42 -11.25 24.45
C GLN A 415 -20.38 -9.94 23.66
N GLN A 416 -20.02 -9.97 22.37
CA GLN A 416 -19.84 -8.77 21.55
C GLN A 416 -20.95 -8.63 20.49
N GLY A 417 -21.53 -7.43 20.38
CA GLY A 417 -22.62 -7.14 19.46
C GLY A 417 -22.17 -6.96 18.00
N ALA A 418 -23.12 -7.10 17.07
CA ALA A 418 -22.96 -6.79 15.64
C ALA A 418 -21.78 -7.48 14.90
N ALA A 419 -21.25 -8.58 15.44
CA ALA A 419 -20.18 -9.34 14.82
C ALA A 419 -20.68 -10.14 13.60
N VAL A 420 -19.85 -10.23 12.54
CA VAL A 420 -20.22 -10.85 11.26
C VAL A 420 -19.55 -12.22 11.12
N GLY A 421 -20.29 -13.27 10.79
CA GLY A 421 -19.71 -14.61 10.59
C GLY A 421 -18.57 -14.60 9.56
N ALA A 422 -17.36 -14.97 9.98
CA ALA A 422 -16.15 -14.83 9.16
C ALA A 422 -16.22 -15.66 7.87
N SER A 423 -16.91 -16.82 7.90
CA SER A 423 -17.20 -17.67 6.73
C SER A 423 -17.99 -16.98 5.61
N ALA A 424 -18.68 -15.86 5.88
CA ALA A 424 -19.36 -15.06 4.85
C ALA A 424 -18.43 -14.08 4.11
N VAL A 425 -17.23 -13.83 4.65
CA VAL A 425 -16.23 -12.88 4.10
C VAL A 425 -14.95 -13.62 3.66
N ILE A 426 -14.56 -14.64 4.42
CA ILE A 426 -13.54 -15.64 4.13
C ILE A 426 -14.28 -16.90 3.68
N GLY A 427 -14.59 -16.97 2.38
CA GLY A 427 -15.15 -18.20 1.81
C GLY A 427 -14.20 -19.38 1.98
N ALA A 428 -14.71 -20.61 1.97
CA ALA A 428 -13.95 -21.85 2.21
C ALA A 428 -12.96 -22.25 1.09
N ARG A 429 -12.34 -21.27 0.43
CA ARG A 429 -11.29 -21.43 -0.58
C ARG A 429 -9.92 -21.32 0.10
N PHE A 430 -9.05 -22.30 -0.14
CA PHE A 430 -7.69 -22.31 0.36
C PHE A 430 -6.67 -22.28 -0.78
N VAL A 431 -5.43 -21.89 -0.50
CA VAL A 431 -4.27 -22.15 -1.35
C VAL A 431 -3.28 -23.05 -0.63
N LEU A 432 -2.67 -23.95 -1.39
CA LEU A 432 -1.42 -24.60 -1.03
C LEU A 432 -0.29 -23.92 -1.80
N GLU A 433 0.79 -23.58 -1.10
CA GLU A 433 1.92 -22.82 -1.64
C GLU A 433 3.25 -23.44 -1.18
N SER A 434 4.28 -23.45 -2.04
CA SER A 434 5.59 -23.98 -1.64
C SER A 434 6.19 -23.15 -0.50
N TYR A 435 6.72 -23.82 0.52
CA TYR A 435 7.33 -23.14 1.66
C TYR A 435 8.56 -22.31 1.24
N LEU A 436 8.67 -21.10 1.79
CA LEU A 436 9.72 -20.12 1.47
C LEU A 436 10.80 -20.12 2.56
N ASP A 437 11.97 -20.68 2.25
CA ASP A 437 13.10 -20.87 3.17
C ASP A 437 14.01 -19.63 3.28
N GLY A 438 13.45 -18.50 3.74
CA GLY A 438 14.13 -17.20 3.70
C GLY A 438 14.00 -16.33 4.94
N GLU A 439 14.96 -15.40 5.05
CA GLU A 439 14.87 -14.21 5.91
C GLU A 439 13.66 -13.39 5.46
N GLU A 440 12.80 -13.02 6.41
CA GLU A 440 11.53 -12.33 6.18
C GLU A 440 11.71 -10.82 6.30
N VAL A 441 11.00 -10.04 5.49
CA VAL A 441 11.04 -8.57 5.50
C VAL A 441 9.69 -7.97 5.18
N ASP A 442 9.49 -6.75 5.68
CA ASP A 442 8.46 -5.85 5.18
C ASP A 442 9.08 -4.75 4.32
N VAL A 443 8.37 -4.38 3.26
CA VAL A 443 8.67 -3.22 2.43
C VAL A 443 7.46 -2.28 2.39
N ASP A 444 7.54 -1.18 3.12
CA ASP A 444 6.55 -0.11 3.09
C ASP A 444 6.79 0.79 1.89
N VAL A 445 5.91 0.72 0.88
CA VAL A 445 6.00 1.43 -0.40
C VAL A 445 4.99 2.57 -0.46
N VAL A 446 5.44 3.74 -0.93
CA VAL A 446 4.59 4.88 -1.28
C VAL A 446 4.65 5.09 -2.78
N MET A 447 3.53 4.90 -3.47
CA MET A 447 3.36 5.11 -4.91
C MET A 447 2.66 6.45 -5.17
N SER A 448 3.09 7.17 -6.20
CA SER A 448 2.27 8.22 -6.82
C SER A 448 2.65 8.47 -8.28
N ASP A 449 1.69 8.85 -9.12
CA ASP A 449 1.83 8.98 -10.58
C ASP A 449 2.34 7.69 -11.26
N GLY A 450 2.02 6.51 -10.70
CA GLY A 450 2.53 5.22 -11.19
C GLY A 450 3.98 4.90 -10.82
N GLU A 451 4.65 5.75 -10.03
CA GLU A 451 6.04 5.57 -9.61
C GLU A 451 6.25 5.59 -8.10
N TRP A 452 7.21 4.78 -7.65
CA TRP A 452 7.55 4.71 -6.22
C TRP A 452 8.31 5.98 -5.80
N GLN A 453 7.82 6.63 -4.75
CA GLN A 453 8.40 7.87 -4.22
C GLN A 453 9.26 7.61 -2.98
N TYR A 454 8.91 6.56 -2.24
CA TYR A 454 9.59 6.02 -1.07
C TYR A 454 9.34 4.50 -1.02
N ALA A 455 10.33 3.74 -0.57
CA ALA A 455 10.20 2.33 -0.25
C ALA A 455 11.30 1.95 0.75
N ALA A 456 10.93 1.59 1.98
CA ALA A 456 11.86 1.23 3.06
C ALA A 456 11.74 -0.24 3.42
N VAL A 457 12.88 -0.89 3.72
CA VAL A 457 12.95 -2.31 4.09
C VAL A 457 13.21 -2.44 5.60
N SER A 458 12.41 -3.25 6.27
CA SER A 458 12.58 -3.66 7.67
C SER A 458 12.74 -5.18 7.74
N ASP A 459 13.59 -5.68 8.64
CA ASP A 459 13.81 -7.13 8.79
C ASP A 459 12.87 -7.70 9.83
N ASN A 460 12.23 -8.83 9.52
CA ASN A 460 11.34 -9.55 10.41
C ASN A 460 12.03 -10.80 10.97
N GLY A 461 11.71 -11.13 12.21
CA GLY A 461 12.24 -12.28 12.92
C GLY A 461 11.66 -13.60 12.42
N PRO A 462 12.29 -14.74 12.75
CA PRO A 462 11.71 -16.04 12.48
C PRO A 462 10.34 -16.15 13.16
N THR A 463 9.29 -16.28 12.35
CA THR A 463 7.91 -16.50 12.82
C THR A 463 7.78 -17.84 13.54
N LEU A 464 6.87 -17.97 14.50
CA LEU A 464 6.65 -19.25 15.19
C LEU A 464 5.90 -20.26 14.30
N GLU A 465 6.66 -21.21 13.73
CA GLU A 465 6.11 -22.38 13.03
C GLU A 465 5.35 -23.32 13.99
N PRO A 466 4.30 -24.03 13.52
CA PRO A 466 3.83 -24.09 12.13
C PRO A 466 2.81 -22.99 11.77
N TYR A 467 2.49 -22.07 12.68
CA TYR A 467 1.40 -21.09 12.53
C TYR A 467 1.80 -19.74 11.93
N PHE A 468 3.11 -19.47 11.81
CA PHE A 468 3.67 -18.21 11.32
C PHE A 468 3.22 -16.98 12.12
N ASN A 469 3.27 -17.08 13.45
CA ASN A 469 3.00 -15.92 14.31
C ASN A 469 4.22 -14.98 14.36
N GLU A 470 3.99 -13.67 14.25
CA GLU A 470 5.01 -12.62 14.28
C GLU A 470 5.77 -12.61 15.63
N THR A 471 7.06 -12.27 15.62
CA THR A 471 7.95 -12.33 16.79
C THR A 471 8.71 -11.04 17.06
N TRP A 472 9.45 -10.52 16.09
CA TRP A 472 10.09 -9.19 16.16
C TRP A 472 10.30 -8.60 14.77
N ALA A 473 10.48 -7.28 14.69
CA ALA A 473 10.95 -6.60 13.48
C ALA A 473 11.91 -5.44 13.81
N VAL A 474 12.79 -5.08 12.87
CA VAL A 474 13.77 -3.98 13.03
C VAL A 474 13.93 -3.15 11.76
N SER A 475 14.00 -1.82 11.93
CA SER A 475 14.22 -0.85 10.86
C SER A 475 15.32 0.15 11.22
N PRO A 476 16.26 0.47 10.32
CA PRO A 476 16.42 -0.10 8.98
C PRO A 476 16.86 -1.56 8.97
N SER A 477 16.55 -2.26 7.88
CA SER A 477 17.09 -3.59 7.54
C SER A 477 18.61 -3.71 7.77
N LEU A 478 19.00 -4.83 8.39
CA LEU A 478 20.37 -5.29 8.63
C LEU A 478 20.90 -6.19 7.50
N LEU A 479 20.03 -6.65 6.58
CA LEU A 479 20.42 -7.49 5.44
C LEU A 479 21.47 -6.81 4.53
N PRO A 480 22.28 -7.60 3.79
CA PRO A 480 23.14 -7.06 2.75
C PRO A 480 22.36 -6.19 1.75
N ARG A 481 22.92 -5.04 1.38
CA ARG A 481 22.27 -4.05 0.49
C ARG A 481 21.76 -4.64 -0.83
N GLU A 482 22.42 -5.67 -1.36
CA GLU A 482 21.98 -6.41 -2.55
C GLU A 482 20.62 -7.08 -2.34
N LYS A 483 20.41 -7.76 -1.21
CA LYS A 483 19.11 -8.32 -0.82
C LYS A 483 18.05 -7.23 -0.70
N GLN A 484 18.35 -6.14 0.02
CA GLN A 484 17.44 -5.01 0.19
C GLN A 484 17.00 -4.41 -1.15
N LEU A 485 17.90 -4.30 -2.13
CA LEU A 485 17.58 -3.80 -3.46
C LEU A 485 16.62 -4.75 -4.20
N ALA A 486 16.91 -6.05 -4.22
CA ALA A 486 16.07 -7.05 -4.88
C ALA A 486 14.67 -7.19 -4.25
N LEU A 487 14.59 -7.17 -2.92
CA LEU A 487 13.32 -7.23 -2.17
C LEU A 487 12.45 -6.01 -2.47
N ARG A 488 13.04 -4.82 -2.46
CA ARG A 488 12.37 -3.56 -2.80
C ARG A 488 11.94 -3.49 -4.27
N GLU A 489 12.76 -4.03 -5.19
CA GLU A 489 12.44 -4.10 -6.62
C GLU A 489 11.26 -5.04 -6.88
N LEU A 490 11.22 -6.21 -6.22
CA LEU A 490 10.08 -7.12 -6.27
C LEU A 490 8.82 -6.52 -5.65
N ALA A 491 8.94 -5.82 -4.51
CA ALA A 491 7.81 -5.16 -3.85
C ALA A 491 7.14 -4.11 -4.75
N VAL A 492 7.93 -3.18 -5.30
CA VAL A 492 7.44 -2.16 -6.23
C VAL A 492 6.87 -2.78 -7.51
N SER A 493 7.52 -3.81 -8.05
CA SER A 493 7.05 -4.50 -9.26
C SER A 493 5.74 -5.25 -9.02
N SER A 494 5.56 -5.86 -7.85
CA SER A 494 4.32 -6.55 -7.46
C SER A 494 3.15 -5.57 -7.31
N VAL A 495 3.38 -4.41 -6.67
CA VAL A 495 2.37 -3.34 -6.57
C VAL A 495 1.96 -2.82 -7.96
N LYS A 496 2.92 -2.61 -8.88
CA LYS A 496 2.60 -2.24 -10.27
C LYS A 496 1.87 -3.35 -11.03
N ALA A 497 2.27 -4.62 -10.87
CA ALA A 497 1.66 -5.78 -11.54
C ALA A 497 0.19 -6.04 -11.11
N LEU A 498 -0.18 -5.63 -9.90
CA LEU A 498 -1.57 -5.62 -9.42
C LEU A 498 -2.39 -4.43 -9.93
N GLY A 499 -1.77 -3.49 -10.68
CA GLY A 499 -2.43 -2.34 -11.33
C GLY A 499 -2.47 -1.05 -10.50
N PHE A 500 -1.84 -1.01 -9.34
CA PHE A 500 -1.83 0.19 -8.48
C PHE A 500 -0.91 1.29 -9.04
N GLN A 501 -1.39 2.55 -9.03
CA GLN A 501 -0.65 3.72 -9.49
C GLN A 501 -0.28 4.69 -8.35
N ASP A 502 -1.18 4.87 -7.39
CA ASP A 502 -1.06 5.76 -6.24
C ASP A 502 -1.52 5.01 -4.97
N GLY A 503 -0.89 5.29 -3.83
CA GLY A 503 -1.26 4.70 -2.54
C GLY A 503 -0.08 4.31 -1.65
N ILE A 504 -0.41 3.80 -0.46
CA ILE A 504 0.55 3.26 0.52
C ILE A 504 0.32 1.76 0.59
N PHE A 505 1.40 0.99 0.50
CA PHE A 505 1.38 -0.47 0.44
C PHE A 505 2.35 -1.04 1.47
N HIS A 506 1.92 -2.05 2.20
CA HIS A 506 2.74 -2.82 3.12
C HIS A 506 2.94 -4.22 2.53
N VAL A 507 4.16 -4.51 2.09
CA VAL A 507 4.47 -5.68 1.26
C VAL A 507 5.38 -6.63 2.02
N GLU A 508 4.88 -7.83 2.29
CA GLU A 508 5.59 -8.90 3.00
C GLU A 508 6.38 -9.75 2.00
N LEU A 509 7.68 -9.99 2.22
CA LEU A 509 8.53 -10.81 1.35
C LEU A 509 9.48 -11.73 2.14
N LYS A 510 10.04 -12.74 1.46
CA LYS A 510 11.22 -13.48 1.93
C LYS A 510 12.36 -13.44 0.94
N TYR A 511 13.59 -13.45 1.44
CA TYR A 511 14.78 -13.77 0.66
C TYR A 511 15.17 -15.23 0.87
N THR A 512 14.61 -16.10 0.02
CA THR A 512 14.82 -17.56 0.02
C THR A 512 16.25 -17.97 -0.34
N SER A 513 16.65 -19.18 0.05
CA SER A 513 18.00 -19.69 -0.23
C SER A 513 18.24 -20.00 -1.71
N GLN A 514 17.19 -20.44 -2.43
CA GLN A 514 17.30 -20.91 -3.82
C GLN A 514 16.79 -19.92 -4.87
N HIS A 515 15.84 -19.04 -4.51
CA HIS A 515 15.10 -18.21 -5.48
C HIS A 515 15.15 -16.71 -5.15
N GLY A 516 15.98 -16.30 -4.19
CA GLY A 516 16.14 -14.90 -3.78
C GLY A 516 14.82 -14.31 -3.24
N ALA A 517 14.53 -13.07 -3.63
CA ALA A 517 13.30 -12.38 -3.25
C ALA A 517 12.05 -13.11 -3.79
N GLN A 518 11.09 -13.38 -2.91
CA GLN A 518 9.80 -13.99 -3.18
C GLN A 518 8.71 -13.23 -2.40
N LEU A 519 7.55 -12.97 -3.03
CA LEU A 519 6.44 -12.25 -2.41
C LEU A 519 5.64 -13.17 -1.47
N ILE A 520 5.29 -12.68 -0.28
CA ILE A 520 4.25 -13.26 0.58
C ILE A 520 2.91 -12.59 0.26
N GLU A 521 2.73 -11.31 0.57
CA GLU A 521 1.46 -10.58 0.44
C GLU A 521 1.65 -9.09 0.10
N VAL A 522 0.67 -8.47 -0.55
CA VAL A 522 0.59 -7.02 -0.79
C VAL A 522 -0.65 -6.48 -0.09
N ASN A 523 -0.48 -5.84 1.06
CA ASN A 523 -1.56 -5.15 1.74
C ASN A 523 -1.71 -3.75 1.12
N ALA A 524 -2.87 -3.44 0.54
CA ALA A 524 -3.13 -2.16 -0.14
C ALA A 524 -3.53 -1.03 0.84
N ARG A 525 -2.73 -0.87 1.90
CA ARG A 525 -2.82 0.14 2.96
C ARG A 525 -1.49 0.24 3.72
N MET A 526 -1.41 1.18 4.67
CA MET A 526 -0.39 1.18 5.73
C MET A 526 -0.46 -0.10 6.58
N GLY A 527 0.72 -0.61 7.00
CA GLY A 527 0.88 -1.79 7.85
C GLY A 527 0.28 -1.67 9.26
N GLY A 528 0.34 -2.78 10.01
CA GLY A 528 -0.18 -2.89 11.38
C GLY A 528 0.80 -2.41 12.46
N GLY A 529 0.44 -2.66 13.73
CA GLY A 529 1.29 -2.47 14.90
C GLY A 529 2.16 -1.19 14.87
N PRO A 530 3.49 -1.31 14.99
CA PRO A 530 4.38 -0.16 15.10
C PRO A 530 4.74 0.49 13.75
N VAL A 531 4.34 -0.07 12.59
CA VAL A 531 4.80 0.30 11.23
C VAL A 531 4.73 1.81 10.97
N TYR A 532 3.62 2.46 11.33
CA TYR A 532 3.47 3.92 11.24
C TYR A 532 4.59 4.66 11.99
N SER A 533 4.81 4.29 13.26
CA SER A 533 5.79 4.93 14.11
C SER A 533 7.22 4.62 13.66
N THR A 534 7.47 3.42 13.16
CA THR A 534 8.76 2.98 12.61
C THR A 534 9.16 3.82 11.41
N ASN A 535 8.25 4.04 10.45
CA ASN A 535 8.52 4.88 9.27
C ASN A 535 8.70 6.36 9.62
N LEU A 536 7.87 6.88 10.54
CA LEU A 536 7.93 8.27 10.98
C LEU A 536 9.23 8.57 11.75
N LYS A 537 9.61 7.72 12.70
CA LYS A 537 10.80 7.87 13.53
C LYS A 537 12.09 7.61 12.75
N THR A 538 12.15 6.51 12.00
CA THR A 538 13.37 6.11 11.27
C THR A 538 13.66 7.08 10.12
N TRP A 539 12.66 7.41 9.30
CA TRP A 539 12.87 8.09 8.01
C TRP A 539 12.21 9.46 7.87
N GLY A 540 11.46 9.92 8.88
CA GLY A 540 10.66 11.14 8.78
C GLY A 540 9.44 11.03 7.86
N VAL A 541 8.96 9.80 7.59
CA VAL A 541 7.85 9.53 6.65
C VAL A 541 6.57 9.19 7.41
N ASP A 542 5.60 10.09 7.32
CA ASP A 542 4.30 9.99 7.97
C ASP A 542 3.31 9.29 7.02
N LEU A 543 3.17 7.97 7.15
CA LEU A 543 2.36 7.15 6.24
C LEU A 543 0.85 7.50 6.28
N VAL A 544 0.36 8.08 7.38
CA VAL A 544 -1.01 8.61 7.45
C VAL A 544 -1.13 9.86 6.57
N GLU A 545 -0.22 10.83 6.71
CA GLU A 545 -0.19 12.04 5.90
C GLU A 545 -0.10 11.77 4.39
N GLU A 546 0.75 10.83 3.98
CA GLU A 546 0.86 10.45 2.57
C GLU A 546 -0.41 9.73 2.08
N THR A 547 -1.06 8.91 2.94
CA THR A 547 -2.37 8.31 2.60
C THR A 547 -3.42 9.38 2.37
N LEU A 548 -3.48 10.40 3.23
CA LEU A 548 -4.40 11.54 3.11
C LEU A 548 -4.13 12.37 1.84
N PHE A 549 -2.89 12.47 1.37
CA PHE A 549 -2.59 13.07 0.07
C PHE A 549 -3.13 12.23 -1.09
N CYS A 550 -2.82 10.94 -1.14
CA CYS A 550 -3.24 10.05 -2.24
C CYS A 550 -4.76 9.99 -2.41
N VAL A 551 -5.53 9.80 -1.32
CA VAL A 551 -7.01 9.73 -1.40
C VAL A 551 -7.65 11.08 -1.76
N ALA A 552 -6.96 12.20 -1.53
CA ALA A 552 -7.40 13.54 -1.92
C ALA A 552 -6.85 14.00 -3.28
N GLY A 553 -6.19 13.09 -4.03
CA GLY A 553 -5.64 13.35 -5.37
C GLY A 553 -4.38 14.23 -5.38
N ILE A 554 -3.79 14.50 -4.21
CA ILE A 554 -2.57 15.30 -4.07
C ILE A 554 -1.39 14.35 -4.31
N PRO A 555 -0.49 14.61 -5.29
CA PRO A 555 0.63 13.71 -5.56
C PRO A 555 1.53 13.53 -4.34
N SER A 556 1.62 12.32 -3.81
CA SER A 556 2.48 11.98 -2.68
C SER A 556 3.96 12.08 -3.08
N ARG A 557 4.82 12.54 -2.18
CA ARG A 557 6.27 12.66 -2.44
C ARG A 557 7.08 12.87 -1.15
N PRO A 558 7.26 11.82 -0.34
CA PRO A 558 7.66 11.97 1.07
C PRO A 558 8.94 12.77 1.30
N ALA A 559 8.99 13.47 2.43
CA ALA A 559 10.13 14.26 2.90
C ALA A 559 11.29 13.41 3.48
N ALA A 560 11.42 12.16 3.03
CA ALA A 560 12.28 11.13 3.61
C ALA A 560 13.75 11.56 3.76
N THR A 561 14.36 11.18 4.87
CA THR A 561 15.77 11.43 5.16
C THR A 561 16.70 10.52 4.35
N ARG A 562 17.97 10.95 4.19
CA ARG A 562 19.03 10.16 3.52
C ARG A 562 19.76 9.17 4.43
N LYS A 563 19.47 9.22 5.73
CA LYS A 563 20.02 8.38 6.81
C LYS A 563 18.92 8.21 7.86
N PRO A 564 18.86 7.09 8.59
CA PRO A 564 17.96 6.97 9.72
C PRO A 564 18.19 8.10 10.73
N MET A 565 17.11 8.62 11.32
CA MET A 565 17.17 9.61 12.40
C MET A 565 17.38 8.92 13.76
N GLU A 566 16.68 7.81 13.96
CA GLU A 566 16.86 6.81 15.01
C GLU A 566 16.60 5.43 14.38
N CYS A 567 16.91 4.33 15.08
CA CYS A 567 16.65 2.98 14.60
C CYS A 567 15.70 2.25 15.57
N ILE A 568 14.61 1.72 15.04
CA ILE A 568 13.51 1.14 15.81
C ILE A 568 13.54 -0.38 15.70
N ALA A 569 13.38 -1.07 16.82
CA ALA A 569 13.05 -2.49 16.85
C ALA A 569 11.79 -2.71 17.69
N ASN A 570 11.01 -3.74 17.37
CA ASN A 570 9.80 -4.10 18.07
C ASN A 570 9.70 -5.62 18.23
N ALA A 571 9.11 -6.10 19.33
CA ALA A 571 8.82 -7.51 19.55
C ALA A 571 7.41 -7.71 20.09
N ASP A 572 6.72 -8.69 19.53
CA ASP A 572 5.44 -9.20 20.00
C ASP A 572 5.73 -10.46 20.82
N VAL A 573 5.84 -10.28 22.14
CA VAL A 573 6.39 -11.33 23.01
C VAL A 573 5.39 -12.48 23.12
N ASN A 574 5.67 -13.58 22.43
CA ASN A 574 4.80 -14.74 22.30
C ASN A 574 4.75 -15.60 23.58
N ALA A 575 3.58 -16.14 23.92
CA ALA A 575 3.45 -17.20 24.92
C ALA A 575 4.10 -18.50 24.41
N LEU A 576 5.19 -18.94 25.05
CA LEU A 576 5.93 -20.14 24.62
C LEU A 576 5.31 -21.47 25.07
N ARG A 577 4.30 -21.43 25.94
CA ARG A 577 3.54 -22.58 26.47
C ARG A 577 2.12 -22.13 26.82
N SER A 578 1.17 -23.06 26.77
CA SER A 578 -0.19 -22.81 27.27
C SER A 578 -0.24 -22.89 28.80
N GLY A 579 -1.26 -22.24 29.39
CA GLY A 579 -1.52 -22.25 30.83
C GLY A 579 -2.15 -20.93 31.30
N ARG A 580 -2.36 -20.77 32.62
CA ARG A 580 -2.95 -19.56 33.18
C ARG A 580 -1.90 -18.62 33.76
N LEU A 581 -1.92 -17.34 33.37
CA LEU A 581 -0.96 -16.33 33.82
C LEU A 581 -1.14 -16.01 35.31
N ALA A 582 -0.06 -16.15 36.09
CA ALA A 582 -0.12 -16.04 37.55
C ALA A 582 0.27 -14.66 38.12
N ASP A 583 1.11 -13.89 37.42
CA ASP A 583 1.69 -12.62 37.85
C ASP A 583 2.23 -11.87 36.62
N LEU A 584 1.93 -10.57 36.50
CA LEU A 584 2.46 -9.67 35.47
C LEU A 584 3.19 -8.46 36.07
N SER A 585 3.27 -8.34 37.40
CA SER A 585 3.93 -7.22 38.10
C SER A 585 5.40 -7.04 37.70
N PHE A 586 6.07 -8.13 37.31
CA PHE A 586 7.44 -8.13 36.81
C PHE A 586 7.61 -7.35 35.50
N MET A 587 6.57 -7.17 34.69
CA MET A 587 6.68 -6.49 33.40
C MET A 587 7.00 -5.00 33.57
N LYS A 588 6.38 -4.31 34.53
CA LYS A 588 6.54 -2.85 34.68
C LYS A 588 8.01 -2.39 34.79
N PRO A 589 8.86 -2.92 35.69
CA PRO A 589 10.27 -2.52 35.77
C PRO A 589 11.15 -2.98 34.58
N LEU A 590 10.63 -3.80 33.67
CA LEU A 590 11.26 -4.10 32.39
C LEU A 590 10.84 -3.08 31.30
N LEU A 591 9.57 -2.68 31.29
CA LEU A 591 8.99 -1.77 30.32
C LEU A 591 9.30 -0.29 30.62
N ASP A 592 9.55 0.06 31.89
CA ASP A 592 10.03 1.38 32.32
C ASP A 592 11.52 1.67 31.92
N ARG A 593 12.21 0.77 31.21
CA ARG A 593 13.67 0.85 30.96
C ARG A 593 14.06 1.86 29.88
N GLU A 594 15.22 2.48 30.06
CA GLU A 594 15.76 3.47 29.11
C GLU A 594 15.94 2.92 27.67
N GLY A 595 15.20 3.51 26.74
CA GLY A 595 15.17 3.12 25.34
C GLY A 595 14.06 2.14 24.96
N VAL A 596 13.21 1.73 25.91
CA VAL A 596 11.81 1.39 25.58
C VAL A 596 11.09 2.70 25.25
N VAL A 597 10.26 2.68 24.21
CA VAL A 597 9.62 3.89 23.63
C VAL A 597 8.11 3.81 23.69
N SER A 598 7.55 2.61 23.53
CA SER A 598 6.14 2.29 23.75
C SER A 598 5.98 0.80 24.00
N HIS A 599 4.89 0.40 24.65
CA HIS A 599 4.53 -1.00 24.85
C HIS A 599 3.01 -1.14 24.99
N ASN A 600 2.48 -2.31 24.67
CA ASN A 600 1.06 -2.62 24.78
C ASN A 600 0.88 -4.03 25.35
N CYS A 601 0.32 -4.17 26.55
CA CYS A 601 0.09 -5.48 27.17
C CYS A 601 -1.26 -6.03 26.72
N HIS A 602 -1.25 -7.18 26.04
CA HIS A 602 -2.45 -7.78 25.45
C HIS A 602 -3.22 -8.68 26.42
N VAL A 603 -2.56 -9.15 27.48
CA VAL A 603 -3.07 -10.14 28.44
C VAL A 603 -3.18 -9.57 29.87
N ARG A 604 -3.98 -10.24 30.71
CA ARG A 604 -4.24 -9.89 32.10
C ARG A 604 -3.81 -11.01 33.06
N GLU A 605 -3.66 -10.68 34.34
CA GLU A 605 -3.45 -11.68 35.39
C GLU A 605 -4.68 -12.60 35.51
N GLY A 606 -4.45 -13.89 35.65
CA GLY A 606 -5.50 -14.92 35.65
C GLY A 606 -6.04 -15.32 34.27
N GLU A 607 -5.55 -14.72 33.18
CA GLU A 607 -5.95 -15.06 31.81
C GLU A 607 -5.31 -16.37 31.32
N GLU A 608 -5.98 -17.11 30.43
CA GLU A 608 -5.43 -18.32 29.81
C GLU A 608 -4.76 -17.97 28.48
N VAL A 609 -3.50 -18.37 28.33
CA VAL A 609 -2.72 -18.18 27.11
C VAL A 609 -2.48 -19.50 26.39
N VAL A 610 -2.32 -19.43 25.07
CA VAL A 610 -2.02 -20.56 24.18
C VAL A 610 -0.57 -20.48 23.74
N GLY A 611 0.14 -21.61 23.77
CA GLY A 611 1.48 -21.75 23.21
C GLY A 611 1.48 -22.52 21.87
N PRO A 612 2.60 -22.49 21.12
CA PRO A 612 2.72 -23.05 19.77
C PRO A 612 2.53 -24.58 19.66
N GLN A 613 2.42 -25.30 20.78
CA GLN A 613 2.11 -26.73 20.80
C GLN A 613 0.59 -27.00 20.72
N ASP A 614 -0.24 -26.06 21.17
CA ASP A 614 -1.69 -26.23 21.30
C ASP A 614 -2.49 -25.36 20.31
N GLY A 615 -1.87 -24.32 19.73
CA GLY A 615 -2.51 -23.48 18.72
C GLY A 615 -1.66 -22.28 18.29
N LEU A 616 -2.32 -21.30 17.66
CA LEU A 616 -1.74 -19.98 17.39
C LEU A 616 -1.34 -19.34 18.74
N PRO A 617 -0.07 -18.96 18.95
CA PRO A 617 0.38 -18.42 20.23
C PRO A 617 -0.30 -17.11 20.61
N THR A 618 -0.59 -16.93 21.91
CA THR A 618 -1.05 -15.63 22.43
C THR A 618 0.13 -14.67 22.53
N TRP A 619 0.03 -13.48 21.91
CA TRP A 619 0.95 -12.38 22.22
C TRP A 619 0.69 -11.87 23.64
N LEU A 620 1.73 -11.71 24.44
CA LEU A 620 1.67 -11.22 25.81
C LEU A 620 1.78 -9.68 25.85
N VAL A 621 2.76 -9.14 25.13
CA VAL A 621 3.07 -7.70 25.10
C VAL A 621 3.82 -7.33 23.81
N GLU A 622 3.33 -6.32 23.09
CA GLU A 622 4.09 -5.58 22.06
C GLU A 622 5.07 -4.65 22.79
N VAL A 623 6.34 -4.64 22.42
CA VAL A 623 7.36 -3.72 22.99
C VAL A 623 8.18 -3.09 21.88
N VAL A 624 8.22 -1.76 21.83
CA VAL A 624 8.98 -0.97 20.85
C VAL A 624 10.15 -0.26 21.53
N VAL A 625 11.35 -0.39 20.95
CA VAL A 625 12.60 0.19 21.44
C VAL A 625 13.28 1.05 20.39
N SER A 626 14.10 2.01 20.83
CA SER A 626 14.94 2.85 19.96
C SER A 626 16.39 2.89 20.42
N LYS A 627 17.33 2.79 19.46
CA LYS A 627 18.78 2.95 19.66
C LYS A 627 19.43 3.63 18.43
N PRO A 628 20.69 4.11 18.53
CA PRO A 628 21.36 4.79 17.41
C PRO A 628 21.61 3.93 16.16
N THR A 629 21.70 2.61 16.30
CA THR A 629 21.86 1.66 15.18
C THR A 629 20.84 0.53 15.26
N PRO A 630 20.46 -0.11 14.12
CA PRO A 630 19.47 -1.19 14.15
C PRO A 630 19.99 -2.45 14.86
N ARG A 631 21.32 -2.67 14.84
CA ARG A 631 21.94 -3.77 15.59
C ARG A 631 21.79 -3.57 17.11
N GLU A 632 22.05 -2.36 17.61
CA GLU A 632 21.85 -2.06 19.04
C GLU A 632 20.37 -2.13 19.45
N ALA A 633 19.45 -1.72 18.57
CA ALA A 633 18.01 -1.81 18.81
C ALA A 633 17.57 -3.28 18.97
N LEU A 634 17.90 -4.13 18.00
CA LEU A 634 17.59 -5.56 18.03
C LEU A 634 18.31 -6.27 19.19
N ASP A 635 19.61 -6.00 19.40
CA ASP A 635 20.38 -6.62 20.48
C ASP A 635 19.89 -6.18 21.88
N PHE A 636 19.23 -5.03 22.01
CA PHE A 636 18.58 -4.60 23.26
C PHE A 636 17.21 -5.27 23.44
N LEU A 637 16.40 -5.28 22.37
CA LEU A 637 15.08 -5.90 22.32
C LEU A 637 15.10 -7.39 22.67
N LEU A 638 15.97 -8.17 22.02
CA LEU A 638 16.07 -9.62 22.25
C LEU A 638 16.53 -9.97 23.66
N LYS A 639 17.29 -9.08 24.33
CA LYS A 639 17.64 -9.23 25.75
C LYS A 639 16.43 -8.98 26.64
N LEU A 640 15.64 -7.94 26.33
CA LEU A 640 14.42 -7.58 27.05
C LEU A 640 13.36 -8.68 26.93
N GLU A 641 13.11 -9.20 25.73
CA GLU A 641 12.26 -10.37 25.49
C GLU A 641 12.75 -11.57 26.31
N ALA A 642 14.03 -11.91 26.21
CA ALA A 642 14.62 -13.03 26.94
C ALA A 642 14.65 -12.82 28.48
N GLU A 643 14.40 -11.62 28.99
CA GLU A 643 14.13 -11.38 30.42
C GLU A 643 12.64 -11.56 30.75
N ILE A 644 11.73 -11.05 29.92
CA ILE A 644 10.28 -11.25 30.06
C ILE A 644 9.96 -12.77 30.07
N GLN A 645 10.45 -13.52 29.08
CA GLN A 645 10.21 -14.96 28.95
C GLN A 645 10.73 -15.78 30.15
N LYS A 646 11.77 -15.32 30.85
CA LYS A 646 12.28 -15.98 32.08
C LYS A 646 11.42 -15.71 33.31
N LEU A 647 10.63 -14.64 33.29
CA LEU A 647 9.82 -14.19 34.43
C LEU A 647 8.34 -14.54 34.29
N VAL A 648 7.81 -14.76 33.08
CA VAL A 648 6.45 -15.32 32.86
C VAL A 648 6.22 -16.57 33.72
N ARG A 649 5.13 -16.59 34.48
CA ARG A 649 4.69 -17.74 35.28
C ARG A 649 3.31 -18.19 34.81
N LEU A 650 3.21 -19.47 34.52
CA LEU A 650 1.99 -20.17 34.15
C LEU A 650 1.72 -21.26 35.19
N SER A 651 0.46 -21.39 35.61
CA SER A 651 -0.07 -22.51 36.40
C SER A 651 -0.83 -23.47 35.51
#